data_AF-A0A819AZV5-F1
#
_entry.id   AF-A0A819AZV5-F1
#
_cell.length_a   1.000
_cell.length_b   1.000
_cell.length_c   1.000
_cell.angle_alpha   90.00
_cell.angle_beta   90.00
_cell.angle_gamma   90.00
#
_symmetry.space_group_name_H-M   'P 1'
#
loop_
_entity.id
_entity.type
_entity.pdbx_description
1 polymer ?
#
loop_
_entity_poly.entity_id
_entity_poly.type
_entity_poly.pdbx_seq_one_letter_code
_entity_poly.pdbx_strand_id
1 'polypeptide(L)'
;MELDRVNMRLNRFVDDNISELQAANRNPIHGYEELVLMPLEQAVEKIAPFIDNITKYVQDAKRNCNHNLNILTWDESAAIYLYTMPSPFFSSLNKRLRAEDRHALKPWFAFLKLFLTALEKLPSTKVSVWRAVSCDVGSYYAANDMTIWWSVNSTSTDPNVIKMFLGETSTLFHIDAIYGKSISDYSAMPDEQEVILIPGTYLEVKTCVHRKFRIWVDILYSFDCSNATDDISGTYNGIEVLPSWIPPNSEQGQLMLPTYITPDYSGQGVALKLDSSKPYQYIQLIHSPIFFNKTFTVSAWLNPNVEASKVYVILSQTYVSAPNLAICIIDQYAVIRVYKTLHWSSTKLKNFQWQYVTFAFSPLDLSMAIHVDGIFSSVGGIAKPEYGNFSILQTNIGSHDGFEQYNGIIDQLSIVFRIKGYIDILDEATLVVNYNFESDNIANDSQFEDTGVNSIRAQFSYVSHQTGNRHDGQGTLLLYNSVESYFQSGGFILLSTHNYSYSYTLWINVLNFSTFMPVIHLVAKPEHASLENNNSICLALLTINGTDKNKLQVSVYIYGSGTSKMIISSTLITFSTWFHVAFVSKKNSSSLFVNGKLVALLIDENTINFETINQQRLTLTVGNPRRQSKNDAFYSSMCSIEQPEILSNQSVIGIDELRFYSRELKMKEIETLSTDGYVPSRFFFE
;
A
#
# COMPACT_ATOMS: atom_id res chain seq x y z
N MET A 1 -16.61 26.02 3.80
CA MET A 1 -15.72 26.92 3.03
C MET A 1 -14.51 26.19 2.47
N GLU A 2 -13.66 25.59 3.31
CA GLU A 2 -12.47 24.88 2.82
C GLU A 2 -12.81 23.49 2.25
N LEU A 3 -13.75 22.79 2.88
CA LEU A 3 -14.35 21.54 2.37
C LEU A 3 -14.99 21.73 0.97
N ASP A 4 -15.61 22.89 0.72
CA ASP A 4 -16.21 23.20 -0.59
C ASP A 4 -15.14 23.40 -1.67
N ARG A 5 -13.96 23.94 -1.32
CA ARG A 5 -12.82 24.07 -2.24
C ARG A 5 -12.22 22.72 -2.60
N VAL A 6 -12.22 21.76 -1.67
CA VAL A 6 -11.77 20.38 -1.93
C VAL A 6 -12.77 19.63 -2.80
N ASN A 7 -14.08 19.70 -2.48
CA ASN A 7 -15.12 19.06 -3.28
C ASN A 7 -15.20 19.61 -4.73
N MET A 8 -14.89 20.89 -4.94
CA MET A 8 -14.82 21.49 -6.28
C MET A 8 -13.63 21.01 -7.14
N ARG A 9 -12.66 20.27 -6.59
CA ARG A 9 -11.50 19.69 -7.33
C ARG A 9 -11.78 18.30 -7.92
N LEU A 10 -12.78 17.55 -7.43
CA LEU A 10 -12.95 16.11 -7.69
C LEU A 10 -13.67 15.73 -9.01
N ASN A 11 -14.59 16.55 -9.53
CA ASN A 11 -15.43 16.18 -10.68
C ASN A 11 -14.77 16.45 -12.04
N ARG A 12 -13.78 15.63 -12.45
CA ARG A 12 -12.93 15.92 -13.61
C ARG A 12 -13.03 14.94 -14.80
N PHE A 13 -13.67 13.76 -14.67
CA PHE A 13 -13.87 12.71 -15.70
C PHE A 13 -15.14 11.89 -15.29
N VAL A 14 -15.83 11.06 -16.08
CA VAL A 14 -15.75 10.52 -17.47
C VAL A 14 -17.18 10.63 -18.12
N ASP A 15 -17.41 10.20 -19.37
CA ASP A 15 -18.74 10.02 -20.01
C ASP A 15 -18.86 8.59 -20.64
N ASP A 16 -20.08 8.03 -20.72
CA ASP A 16 -20.36 6.56 -20.76
C ASP A 16 -20.85 5.93 -22.09
N ASN A 17 -20.62 6.52 -23.28
CA ASN A 17 -21.11 5.89 -24.53
C ASN A 17 -20.20 6.06 -25.77
N ILE A 18 -19.83 4.92 -26.38
CA ILE A 18 -18.97 4.84 -27.57
C ILE A 18 -19.70 5.16 -28.89
N SER A 19 -21.03 5.01 -28.93
CA SER A 19 -21.77 4.94 -30.19
C SER A 19 -21.92 6.28 -30.94
N GLU A 20 -21.62 7.41 -30.30
CA GLU A 20 -21.68 8.75 -30.92
C GLU A 20 -20.30 9.40 -31.16
N LEU A 21 -19.20 8.79 -30.66
CA LEU A 21 -17.83 9.32 -30.83
C LEU A 21 -17.42 9.49 -32.30
N GLN A 22 -17.96 8.67 -33.21
CA GLN A 22 -17.69 8.79 -34.65
C GLN A 22 -18.37 10.02 -35.29
N ALA A 23 -19.42 10.58 -34.67
CA ALA A 23 -20.04 11.85 -35.08
C ALA A 23 -19.42 13.06 -34.35
N ALA A 24 -18.85 12.86 -33.16
CA ALA A 24 -18.33 13.89 -32.27
C ALA A 24 -16.99 14.54 -32.70
N ASN A 25 -16.43 14.17 -33.86
CA ASN A 25 -15.11 14.59 -34.34
C ASN A 25 -15.04 16.06 -34.84
N ARG A 26 -15.83 16.95 -34.22
CA ARG A 26 -15.83 18.41 -34.42
C ARG A 26 -15.26 19.09 -33.18
N ASN A 27 -14.19 19.86 -33.39
CA ASN A 27 -13.56 20.70 -32.37
C ASN A 27 -14.61 21.50 -31.56
N PRO A 28 -14.74 21.30 -30.23
CA PRO A 28 -15.78 21.92 -29.42
C PRO A 28 -15.65 23.45 -29.32
N ILE A 29 -14.45 24.01 -29.53
CA ILE A 29 -14.20 25.45 -29.46
C ILE A 29 -14.38 26.18 -30.81
N HIS A 30 -14.63 25.47 -31.92
CA HIS A 30 -14.73 26.06 -33.26
C HIS A 30 -15.62 27.32 -33.31
N GLY A 31 -15.05 28.43 -33.78
CA GLY A 31 -15.69 29.74 -33.87
C GLY A 31 -15.33 30.67 -32.70
N TYR A 32 -14.57 30.21 -31.71
CA TYR A 32 -13.95 31.12 -30.73
C TYR A 32 -12.86 31.99 -31.39
N GLU A 33 -12.22 31.48 -32.45
CA GLU A 33 -11.14 32.14 -33.18
C GLU A 33 -11.59 33.47 -33.80
N GLU A 34 -12.84 33.51 -34.29
CA GLU A 34 -13.48 34.66 -34.94
C GLU A 34 -13.86 35.78 -33.97
N LEU A 35 -13.85 35.52 -32.66
CA LEU A 35 -14.15 36.54 -31.66
C LEU A 35 -13.01 37.56 -31.54
N VAL A 36 -13.40 38.83 -31.43
CA VAL A 36 -12.50 39.93 -31.07
C VAL A 36 -12.00 39.70 -29.65
N LEU A 37 -10.69 39.95 -29.42
CA LEU A 37 -10.09 39.90 -28.10
C LEU A 37 -10.70 40.98 -27.20
N MET A 38 -11.15 40.60 -25.99
CA MET A 38 -11.85 41.48 -25.05
C MET A 38 -11.11 41.54 -23.71
N PRO A 39 -11.20 42.68 -22.96
CA PRO A 39 -10.76 42.74 -21.58
C PRO A 39 -11.45 41.69 -20.70
N LEU A 40 -10.80 41.26 -19.62
CA LEU A 40 -11.23 40.14 -18.80
C LEU A 40 -12.65 40.29 -18.25
N GLU A 41 -13.06 41.50 -17.85
CA GLU A 41 -14.43 41.79 -17.36
C GLU A 41 -15.50 41.48 -18.42
N GLN A 42 -15.25 41.86 -19.68
CA GLN A 42 -16.16 41.61 -20.81
C GLN A 42 -16.10 40.13 -21.22
N ALA A 43 -14.91 39.54 -21.18
CA ALA A 43 -14.69 38.13 -21.53
C ALA A 43 -15.45 37.16 -20.61
N VAL A 44 -15.76 37.56 -19.37
CA VAL A 44 -16.55 36.77 -18.41
C VAL A 44 -18.01 37.19 -18.26
N GLU A 45 -18.47 38.26 -18.92
CA GLU A 45 -19.83 38.81 -18.74
C GLU A 45 -20.92 37.75 -18.98
N LYS A 46 -20.76 36.94 -20.04
CA LYS A 46 -21.67 35.84 -20.37
C LYS A 46 -21.50 34.61 -19.47
N ILE A 47 -20.42 34.52 -18.69
CA ILE A 47 -20.13 33.45 -17.75
C ILE A 47 -20.75 33.75 -16.37
N ALA A 48 -20.95 35.03 -16.03
CA ALA A 48 -21.46 35.47 -14.73
C ALA A 48 -22.75 34.79 -14.24
N PRO A 49 -23.75 34.43 -15.08
CA PRO A 49 -24.93 33.69 -14.63
C PRO A 49 -24.65 32.25 -14.14
N PHE A 50 -23.45 31.71 -14.37
CA PHE A 50 -23.09 30.32 -14.07
C PHE A 50 -22.07 30.16 -12.94
N ILE A 51 -21.48 31.27 -12.44
CA ILE A 51 -20.43 31.24 -11.42
C ILE A 51 -20.65 32.38 -10.44
N ASP A 52 -21.04 32.03 -9.22
CA ASP A 52 -21.20 32.98 -8.13
C ASP A 52 -19.89 33.75 -7.85
N ASN A 53 -20.02 35.04 -7.59
CA ASN A 53 -18.90 35.95 -7.27
C ASN A 53 -17.83 36.12 -8.37
N ILE A 54 -18.11 35.80 -9.64
CA ILE A 54 -17.14 35.93 -10.74
C ILE A 54 -16.45 37.31 -10.80
N THR A 55 -17.20 38.39 -10.54
CA THR A 55 -16.69 39.77 -10.55
C THR A 55 -15.60 39.98 -9.50
N LYS A 56 -15.73 39.33 -8.33
CA LYS A 56 -14.69 39.33 -7.30
C LYS A 56 -13.47 38.55 -7.76
N TYR A 57 -13.64 37.37 -8.37
CA TYR A 57 -12.51 36.59 -8.88
C TYR A 57 -11.73 37.37 -9.96
N VAL A 58 -12.41 38.10 -10.86
CA VAL A 58 -11.74 38.98 -11.84
C VAL A 58 -10.98 40.12 -11.18
N GLN A 59 -11.56 40.77 -10.15
CA GLN A 59 -10.88 41.82 -9.39
C GLN A 59 -9.64 41.28 -8.67
N ASP A 60 -9.76 40.15 -7.98
CA ASP A 60 -8.67 39.47 -7.29
C ASP A 60 -7.59 39.01 -8.29
N ALA A 61 -7.97 38.50 -9.46
CA ALA A 61 -7.02 38.12 -10.50
C ALA A 61 -6.25 39.32 -11.07
N LYS A 62 -6.92 40.40 -11.48
CA LYS A 62 -6.25 41.61 -11.97
C LYS A 62 -5.31 42.24 -10.96
N ARG A 63 -5.68 42.20 -9.67
CA ARG A 63 -4.90 42.78 -8.58
C ARG A 63 -3.61 42.01 -8.27
N ASN A 64 -3.62 40.68 -8.42
CA ASN A 64 -2.53 39.81 -7.98
C ASN A 64 -1.74 39.14 -9.12
N CYS A 65 -2.24 39.16 -10.35
CA CYS A 65 -1.52 38.66 -11.52
C CYS A 65 -0.19 39.40 -11.77
N ASN A 66 0.70 38.75 -12.53
CA ASN A 66 2.02 39.29 -12.81
C ASN A 66 1.95 40.46 -13.81
N HIS A 67 2.38 41.65 -13.37
CA HIS A 67 2.39 42.87 -14.19
C HIS A 67 3.68 43.04 -15.02
N ASN A 68 4.49 42.00 -15.19
CA ASN A 68 5.65 42.02 -16.09
C ASN A 68 5.21 41.91 -17.56
N LEU A 69 4.81 43.06 -18.13
CA LEU A 69 4.15 43.17 -19.44
C LEU A 69 5.02 42.86 -20.68
N ASN A 70 6.21 42.27 -20.51
CA ASN A 70 7.16 42.01 -21.61
C ASN A 70 6.68 40.94 -22.59
N ILE A 71 5.71 40.10 -22.20
CA ILE A 71 5.17 39.00 -23.04
C ILE A 71 3.63 39.07 -23.10
N LEU A 72 2.97 39.20 -21.94
CA LEU A 72 1.51 39.22 -21.83
C LEU A 72 0.99 40.64 -21.51
N THR A 73 -0.18 40.96 -22.03
CA THR A 73 -0.95 42.11 -21.53
C THR A 73 -1.51 41.84 -20.13
N TRP A 74 -1.97 42.90 -19.45
CA TRP A 74 -2.54 42.77 -18.10
C TRP A 74 -3.76 41.85 -18.05
N ASP A 75 -4.68 41.97 -19.02
CA ASP A 75 -5.86 41.10 -19.14
C ASP A 75 -5.49 39.63 -19.44
N GLU A 76 -4.46 39.38 -20.25
CA GLU A 76 -3.97 38.04 -20.57
C GLU A 76 -3.30 37.37 -19.35
N SER A 77 -2.48 38.11 -18.60
CA SER A 77 -1.91 37.61 -17.34
C SER A 77 -3.01 37.35 -16.31
N ALA A 78 -3.98 38.26 -16.18
CA ALA A 78 -5.11 38.09 -15.28
C ALA A 78 -6.01 36.89 -15.67
N ALA A 79 -6.13 36.55 -16.95
CA ALA A 79 -6.87 35.38 -17.40
C ALA A 79 -6.19 34.06 -16.97
N ILE A 80 -4.86 33.97 -17.03
CA ILE A 80 -4.09 32.82 -16.53
C ILE A 80 -4.21 32.72 -15.00
N TYR A 81 -4.07 33.85 -14.30
CA TYR A 81 -4.23 33.88 -12.85
C TYR A 81 -5.66 33.43 -12.44
N LEU A 82 -6.70 33.92 -13.12
CA LEU A 82 -8.09 33.52 -12.86
C LEU A 82 -8.32 32.02 -13.06
N TYR A 83 -7.72 31.42 -14.09
CA TYR A 83 -7.81 29.98 -14.33
C TYR A 83 -7.14 29.15 -13.21
N THR A 84 -6.09 29.67 -12.57
CA THR A 84 -5.31 28.94 -11.54
C THR A 84 -5.75 29.24 -10.10
N MET A 85 -6.62 30.24 -9.89
CA MET A 85 -7.19 30.55 -8.58
C MET A 85 -7.97 29.37 -7.96
N PRO A 86 -7.92 29.17 -6.63
CA PRO A 86 -8.69 28.14 -5.91
C PRO A 86 -10.18 28.47 -5.85
N SER A 87 -10.85 28.29 -7.00
CA SER A 87 -12.23 28.67 -7.31
C SER A 87 -12.89 27.63 -8.23
N PRO A 88 -14.22 27.58 -8.35
CA PRO A 88 -14.91 26.71 -9.30
C PRO A 88 -14.73 27.08 -10.78
N PHE A 89 -13.95 28.12 -11.11
CA PHE A 89 -13.84 28.63 -12.48
C PHE A 89 -13.21 27.60 -13.44
N PHE A 90 -12.05 27.03 -13.10
CA PHE A 90 -11.34 26.07 -13.94
C PHE A 90 -12.09 24.74 -14.09
N SER A 91 -12.78 24.28 -13.04
CA SER A 91 -13.53 23.02 -13.06
C SER A 91 -14.81 23.18 -13.88
N SER A 92 -15.48 24.34 -13.79
CA SER A 92 -16.63 24.69 -14.63
C SER A 92 -16.25 24.78 -16.11
N LEU A 93 -15.15 25.45 -16.46
CA LEU A 93 -14.66 25.51 -17.85
C LEU A 93 -14.37 24.11 -18.39
N ASN A 94 -13.60 23.32 -17.65
CA ASN A 94 -13.19 21.99 -18.09
C ASN A 94 -14.36 20.98 -18.14
N LYS A 95 -15.42 21.17 -17.34
CA LYS A 95 -16.66 20.42 -17.48
C LYS A 95 -17.37 20.76 -18.80
N ARG A 96 -17.45 22.05 -19.17
CA ARG A 96 -18.07 22.48 -20.44
C ARG A 96 -17.25 22.10 -21.68
N LEU A 97 -15.92 22.02 -21.57
CA LEU A 97 -15.06 21.55 -22.67
C LEU A 97 -15.20 20.05 -22.97
N ARG A 98 -15.67 19.25 -22.01
CA ARG A 98 -15.93 17.80 -22.19
C ARG A 98 -17.36 17.52 -22.63
N ALA A 99 -18.32 18.20 -22.02
CA ALA A 99 -19.75 18.02 -22.27
C ALA A 99 -20.11 18.02 -23.77
N GLU A 100 -20.94 17.06 -24.17
CA GLU A 100 -21.43 16.90 -25.55
C GLU A 100 -22.18 18.14 -26.07
N ASP A 101 -22.93 18.82 -25.19
CA ASP A 101 -23.61 20.08 -25.51
C ASP A 101 -22.61 21.23 -25.79
N ARG A 102 -22.25 21.36 -27.07
CA ARG A 102 -21.40 22.44 -27.57
C ARG A 102 -22.04 23.84 -27.45
N HIS A 103 -23.35 23.96 -27.20
CA HIS A 103 -23.97 25.27 -26.96
C HIS A 103 -23.71 25.79 -25.55
N ALA A 104 -23.61 24.91 -24.55
CA ALA A 104 -23.23 25.29 -23.19
C ALA A 104 -21.79 25.85 -23.06
N LEU A 105 -20.93 25.63 -24.06
CA LEU A 105 -19.58 26.20 -24.10
C LEU A 105 -19.53 27.60 -24.75
N LYS A 106 -20.49 27.99 -25.59
CA LYS A 106 -20.51 29.30 -26.28
C LYS A 106 -20.36 30.52 -25.34
N PRO A 107 -20.94 30.56 -24.12
CA PRO A 107 -20.72 31.66 -23.18
C PRO A 107 -19.25 31.86 -22.78
N TRP A 108 -18.44 30.80 -22.86
CA TRP A 108 -17.03 30.80 -22.48
C TRP A 108 -16.08 31.19 -23.61
N PHE A 109 -16.55 31.31 -24.86
CA PHE A 109 -15.67 31.53 -26.02
C PHE A 109 -14.86 32.84 -25.92
N ALA A 110 -15.41 33.90 -25.32
CA ALA A 110 -14.69 35.16 -25.14
C ALA A 110 -13.53 35.01 -24.11
N PHE A 111 -13.76 34.31 -23.00
CA PHE A 111 -12.70 33.95 -22.06
C PHE A 111 -11.67 33.02 -22.69
N LEU A 112 -12.11 31.97 -23.41
CA LEU A 112 -11.21 31.05 -24.12
C LEU A 112 -10.34 31.79 -25.15
N LYS A 113 -10.89 32.75 -25.89
CA LYS A 113 -10.12 33.61 -26.80
C LYS A 113 -9.02 34.35 -26.06
N LEU A 114 -9.34 35.00 -24.93
CA LEU A 114 -8.35 35.72 -24.12
C LEU A 114 -7.28 34.78 -23.52
N PHE A 115 -7.70 33.69 -22.89
CA PHE A 115 -6.83 32.72 -22.22
C PHE A 115 -5.91 31.96 -23.19
N LEU A 116 -6.43 31.49 -24.33
CA LEU A 116 -5.62 30.79 -25.33
C LEU A 116 -4.67 31.75 -26.06
N THR A 117 -5.09 33.00 -26.34
CA THR A 117 -4.17 34.03 -26.86
C THR A 117 -3.01 34.30 -25.88
N ALA A 118 -3.28 34.31 -24.57
CA ALA A 118 -2.24 34.42 -23.55
C ALA A 118 -1.27 33.23 -23.59
N LEU A 119 -1.78 31.99 -23.60
CA LEU A 119 -0.96 30.79 -23.66
C LEU A 119 -0.15 30.67 -24.97
N GLU A 120 -0.68 31.11 -26.10
CA GLU A 120 0.03 31.10 -27.39
C GLU A 120 1.28 31.98 -27.37
N LYS A 121 1.23 33.14 -26.69
CA LYS A 121 2.37 34.07 -26.53
C LYS A 121 3.49 33.54 -25.63
N LEU A 122 3.19 32.60 -24.73
CA LEU A 122 4.20 31.95 -23.89
C LEU A 122 5.04 30.97 -24.73
N PRO A 123 6.34 30.80 -24.42
CA PRO A 123 7.17 29.82 -25.14
C PRO A 123 6.61 28.40 -24.98
N SER A 124 6.68 27.62 -26.06
CA SER A 124 6.39 26.18 -26.01
C SER A 124 7.65 25.44 -25.58
N THR A 125 7.56 24.69 -24.50
CA THR A 125 8.68 23.95 -23.91
C THR A 125 8.51 22.45 -24.15
N LYS A 126 9.62 21.77 -24.52
CA LYS A 126 9.72 20.31 -24.47
C LYS A 126 10.05 19.89 -23.05
N VAL A 127 9.15 19.20 -22.36
CA VAL A 127 9.29 18.91 -20.93
C VAL A 127 8.45 17.69 -20.52
N SER A 128 9.01 16.85 -19.66
CA SER A 128 8.28 15.74 -19.02
C SER A 128 7.42 16.29 -17.88
N VAL A 129 6.13 15.98 -17.91
CA VAL A 129 5.13 16.48 -16.95
C VAL A 129 4.24 15.37 -16.42
N TRP A 130 3.71 15.60 -15.22
CA TRP A 130 2.92 14.66 -14.46
C TRP A 130 1.47 15.16 -14.30
N ARG A 131 0.51 14.24 -14.30
CA ARG A 131 -0.91 14.54 -14.06
C ARG A 131 -1.63 13.38 -13.40
N ALA A 132 -2.28 13.63 -12.27
CA ALA A 132 -3.16 12.68 -11.61
C ALA A 132 -4.61 12.76 -12.11
N VAL A 133 -5.28 11.61 -12.07
CA VAL A 133 -6.71 11.41 -12.27
C VAL A 133 -7.21 10.56 -11.11
N SER A 134 -8.21 11.03 -10.37
CA SER A 134 -8.71 10.41 -9.13
C SER A 134 -9.63 9.19 -9.34
N CYS A 135 -9.48 8.51 -10.48
CA CYS A 135 -10.14 7.25 -10.84
C CYS A 135 -9.22 6.46 -11.78
N ASP A 136 -9.45 5.16 -11.90
CA ASP A 136 -8.76 4.33 -12.89
C ASP A 136 -9.41 4.53 -14.26
N VAL A 137 -8.68 5.20 -15.15
CA VAL A 137 -9.02 5.35 -16.57
C VAL A 137 -8.10 4.52 -17.47
N GLY A 138 -7.22 3.67 -16.91
CA GLY A 138 -6.22 2.90 -17.66
C GLY A 138 -6.82 1.98 -18.71
N SER A 139 -8.01 1.43 -18.45
CA SER A 139 -8.76 0.59 -19.40
C SER A 139 -9.24 1.32 -20.67
N TYR A 140 -9.21 2.67 -20.70
CA TYR A 140 -9.54 3.46 -21.89
C TYR A 140 -8.32 3.81 -22.76
N TYR A 141 -7.12 3.37 -22.38
CA TYR A 141 -5.86 3.68 -23.06
C TYR A 141 -5.07 2.41 -23.35
N ALA A 142 -5.26 1.81 -24.53
CA ALA A 142 -4.40 0.72 -24.97
C ALA A 142 -3.04 1.25 -25.45
N ALA A 143 -2.00 0.41 -25.40
CA ALA A 143 -0.68 0.78 -25.89
C ALA A 143 -0.72 1.05 -27.41
N ASN A 144 -0.11 2.16 -27.83
CA ASN A 144 -0.14 2.78 -29.16
C ASN A 144 -1.47 3.43 -29.57
N ASP A 145 -2.44 3.60 -28.65
CA ASP A 145 -3.63 4.40 -28.94
C ASP A 145 -3.27 5.89 -29.12
N MET A 146 -4.01 6.54 -30.02
CA MET A 146 -3.97 7.99 -30.24
C MET A 146 -5.23 8.62 -29.66
N THR A 147 -5.07 9.59 -28.76
CA THR A 147 -6.17 10.33 -28.12
C THR A 147 -6.02 11.83 -28.33
N ILE A 148 -7.12 12.57 -28.21
CA ILE A 148 -7.14 14.03 -28.28
C ILE A 148 -7.80 14.58 -27.02
N TRP A 149 -7.06 15.37 -26.25
CA TRP A 149 -7.59 16.02 -25.04
C TRP A 149 -8.09 17.43 -25.37
N TRP A 150 -9.42 17.59 -25.42
CA TRP A 150 -10.09 18.87 -25.69
C TRP A 150 -10.31 19.77 -24.46
N SER A 151 -10.12 19.26 -23.23
CA SER A 151 -10.07 20.11 -22.03
C SER A 151 -8.73 20.84 -21.90
N VAL A 152 -8.67 21.90 -21.10
CA VAL A 152 -7.40 22.47 -20.63
C VAL A 152 -6.80 21.50 -19.60
N ASN A 153 -5.56 21.06 -19.80
CA ASN A 153 -4.94 20.09 -18.91
C ASN A 153 -3.78 20.71 -18.14
N SER A 154 -4.07 21.06 -16.89
CA SER A 154 -3.10 21.30 -15.83
C SER A 154 -2.24 20.06 -15.62
N THR A 155 -0.92 20.24 -15.67
CA THR A 155 0.13 19.25 -15.37
C THR A 155 1.23 19.94 -14.57
N SER A 156 2.12 19.19 -13.89
CA SER A 156 3.26 19.78 -13.17
C SER A 156 4.57 19.11 -13.58
N THR A 157 5.67 19.85 -13.55
CA THR A 157 7.02 19.28 -13.66
C THR A 157 7.48 18.59 -12.37
N ASP A 158 6.87 18.91 -11.22
CA ASP A 158 7.19 18.27 -9.94
C ASP A 158 6.22 17.12 -9.63
N PRO A 159 6.68 15.85 -9.61
CA PRO A 159 5.82 14.73 -9.25
C PRO A 159 5.28 14.81 -7.82
N ASN A 160 5.95 15.52 -6.90
CA ASN A 160 5.48 15.70 -5.52
C ASN A 160 4.24 16.59 -5.44
N VAL A 161 4.12 17.60 -6.32
CA VAL A 161 2.89 18.38 -6.48
C VAL A 161 1.75 17.46 -6.90
N ILE A 162 2.01 16.48 -7.77
CA ILE A 162 0.98 15.57 -8.27
C ILE A 162 0.56 14.50 -7.25
N LYS A 163 1.45 14.08 -6.32
CA LYS A 163 1.13 13.08 -5.28
C LYS A 163 -0.13 13.43 -4.48
N MET A 164 -0.35 14.71 -4.14
CA MET A 164 -1.52 15.12 -3.34
C MET A 164 -2.88 14.99 -4.06
N PHE A 165 -2.87 14.70 -5.36
CA PHE A 165 -4.07 14.51 -6.19
C PHE A 165 -4.36 13.04 -6.52
N LEU A 166 -3.56 12.10 -6.00
CA LEU A 166 -3.79 10.66 -6.10
C LEU A 166 -4.65 10.20 -4.91
N GLY A 167 -5.77 9.54 -5.22
CA GLY A 167 -6.57 8.77 -4.26
C GLY A 167 -6.37 7.25 -4.43
N GLU A 168 -7.12 6.46 -3.65
CA GLU A 168 -7.00 4.99 -3.55
C GLU A 168 -6.96 4.25 -4.89
N THR A 169 -7.76 4.72 -5.86
CA THR A 169 -7.75 4.24 -7.24
C THR A 169 -7.55 5.45 -8.15
N SER A 170 -6.39 5.54 -8.80
CA SER A 170 -6.00 6.71 -9.60
C SER A 170 -5.16 6.31 -10.81
N THR A 171 -5.26 7.07 -11.90
CA THR A 171 -4.30 7.02 -13.01
C THR A 171 -3.32 8.18 -12.93
N LEU A 172 -2.02 7.87 -12.88
CA LEU A 172 -0.94 8.84 -13.01
C LEU A 172 -0.43 8.84 -14.46
N PHE A 173 -0.56 9.97 -15.14
CA PHE A 173 0.01 10.18 -16.47
C PHE A 173 1.41 10.78 -16.33
N HIS A 174 2.39 10.13 -16.96
CA HIS A 174 3.68 10.71 -17.32
C HIS A 174 3.63 11.10 -18.80
N ILE A 175 3.91 12.35 -19.13
CA ILE A 175 3.73 12.90 -20.47
C ILE A 175 4.99 13.66 -20.88
N ASP A 176 5.66 13.21 -21.94
CA ASP A 176 6.73 13.99 -22.59
C ASP A 176 6.10 15.03 -23.53
N ALA A 177 5.74 16.18 -22.97
CA ALA A 177 5.06 17.24 -23.69
C ALA A 177 6.01 17.95 -24.66
N ILE A 178 5.57 18.14 -25.92
CA ILE A 178 6.34 18.86 -26.95
C ILE A 178 6.00 20.36 -26.98
N TYR A 179 4.76 20.71 -26.63
CA TYR A 179 4.20 22.06 -26.71
C TYR A 179 3.66 22.57 -25.36
N GLY A 180 4.22 22.10 -24.25
CA GLY A 180 3.80 22.50 -22.91
C GLY A 180 4.00 24.01 -22.69
N LYS A 181 3.00 24.68 -22.11
CA LYS A 181 3.06 26.10 -21.75
C LYS A 181 3.28 26.23 -20.24
N SER A 182 4.50 26.54 -19.82
CA SER A 182 4.76 26.84 -18.40
C SER A 182 4.06 28.15 -18.01
N ILE A 183 3.30 28.12 -16.91
CA ILE A 183 2.54 29.27 -16.42
C ILE A 183 2.87 29.66 -14.98
N SER A 184 3.90 29.07 -14.36
CA SER A 184 4.26 29.29 -12.94
C SER A 184 4.36 30.78 -12.59
N ASP A 185 5.02 31.58 -13.43
CA ASP A 185 5.20 33.03 -13.26
C ASP A 185 3.89 33.85 -13.32
N TYR A 186 2.81 33.26 -13.82
CA TYR A 186 1.50 33.89 -14.03
C TYR A 186 0.37 33.21 -13.25
N SER A 187 0.69 32.13 -12.51
CA SER A 187 -0.25 31.32 -11.73
C SER A 187 -0.55 31.95 -10.37
N ALA A 188 -1.75 31.69 -9.86
CA ALA A 188 -2.11 31.94 -8.46
C ALA A 188 -1.40 30.98 -7.48
N MET A 189 -0.78 29.91 -7.99
CA MET A 189 0.00 28.91 -7.25
C MET A 189 1.34 28.63 -7.98
N PRO A 190 2.34 29.54 -7.90
CA PRO A 190 3.61 29.36 -8.62
C PRO A 190 4.36 28.08 -8.23
N ASP A 191 4.27 27.67 -6.96
CA ASP A 191 4.92 26.48 -6.41
C ASP A 191 4.39 25.17 -6.99
N GLU A 192 3.21 25.15 -7.62
CA GLU A 192 2.69 23.97 -8.33
C GLU A 192 3.47 23.66 -9.62
N GLN A 193 4.38 24.54 -10.06
CA GLN A 193 5.18 24.43 -11.29
C GLN A 193 4.32 24.06 -12.52
N GLU A 194 3.17 24.72 -12.65
CA GLU A 194 2.12 24.29 -13.58
C GLU A 194 2.50 24.51 -15.05
N VAL A 195 2.35 23.45 -15.84
CA VAL A 195 2.45 23.43 -17.29
C VAL A 195 1.08 23.08 -17.87
N ILE A 196 0.57 23.92 -18.77
CA ILE A 196 -0.69 23.68 -19.46
C ILE A 196 -0.44 22.93 -20.78
N LEU A 197 -1.21 21.86 -20.99
CA LEU A 197 -1.48 21.31 -22.32
C LEU A 197 -2.83 21.87 -22.81
N ILE A 198 -2.81 22.55 -23.96
CA ILE A 198 -3.96 23.27 -24.50
C ILE A 198 -5.06 22.34 -25.05
N PRO A 199 -6.31 22.81 -25.18
CA PRO A 199 -7.37 22.10 -25.90
C PRO A 199 -6.92 21.63 -27.28
N GLY A 200 -7.19 20.37 -27.62
CA GLY A 200 -6.79 19.75 -28.88
C GLY A 200 -5.38 19.15 -28.86
N THR A 201 -4.80 18.94 -27.67
CA THR A 201 -3.52 18.23 -27.53
C THR A 201 -3.69 16.77 -27.95
N TYR A 202 -2.90 16.33 -28.93
CA TYR A 202 -2.77 14.93 -29.33
C TYR A 202 -1.78 14.24 -28.40
N LEU A 203 -2.12 13.02 -27.95
CA LEU A 203 -1.24 12.16 -27.16
C LEU A 203 -1.20 10.76 -27.77
N GLU A 204 -0.01 10.16 -27.76
CA GLU A 204 0.25 8.78 -28.15
C GLU A 204 0.56 7.98 -26.88
N VAL A 205 -0.21 6.92 -26.61
CA VAL A 205 0.01 6.07 -25.43
C VAL A 205 1.20 5.16 -25.66
N LYS A 206 2.33 5.39 -24.98
CA LYS A 206 3.52 4.52 -25.11
C LYS A 206 3.39 3.23 -24.32
N THR A 207 3.00 3.33 -23.05
CA THR A 207 2.85 2.19 -22.14
C THR A 207 1.71 2.45 -21.17
N CYS A 208 0.96 1.39 -20.83
CA CYS A 208 0.04 1.39 -19.70
C CYS A 208 0.57 0.36 -18.68
N VAL A 209 0.63 0.72 -17.39
CA VAL A 209 1.12 -0.16 -16.32
C VAL A 209 0.16 -0.09 -15.15
N HIS A 210 -0.57 -1.18 -14.89
CA HIS A 210 -1.47 -1.29 -13.74
C HIS A 210 -0.69 -1.57 -12.45
N ARG A 211 -0.16 -0.51 -11.82
CA ARG A 211 0.50 -0.63 -10.52
C ARG A 211 -0.51 -0.80 -9.39
N LYS A 212 -0.61 -2.01 -8.84
CA LYS A 212 -1.35 -2.31 -7.60
C LYS A 212 -0.57 -1.82 -6.37
N PHE A 213 -0.38 -0.51 -6.21
CA PHE A 213 0.08 0.05 -4.94
C PHE A 213 -1.00 -0.19 -3.88
N ARG A 214 -0.73 -1.07 -2.89
CA ARG A 214 -1.77 -1.52 -1.94
C ARG A 214 -1.74 -0.94 -0.55
N ILE A 215 -0.74 -0.13 -0.23
CA ILE A 215 -0.79 0.66 0.98
C ILE A 215 -0.28 2.06 0.68
N TRP A 216 -1.23 2.99 0.67
CA TRP A 216 -0.93 4.38 0.89
C TRP A 216 -0.70 4.55 2.39
N VAL A 217 0.56 4.61 2.80
CA VAL A 217 0.96 5.05 4.15
C VAL A 217 1.46 6.49 4.04
N ASP A 218 0.96 7.39 4.87
CA ASP A 218 1.45 8.77 4.92
C ASP A 218 2.71 8.89 5.78
N ILE A 219 2.81 8.08 6.85
CA ILE A 219 3.99 7.97 7.73
C ILE A 219 4.14 6.52 8.20
N LEU A 220 5.29 5.90 7.97
CA LEU A 220 5.63 4.56 8.42
C LEU A 220 6.86 4.59 9.34
N TYR A 221 6.78 3.87 10.46
CA TYR A 221 7.92 3.53 11.32
C TYR A 221 8.04 2.02 11.42
N SER A 222 8.75 1.41 10.46
CA SER A 222 9.48 0.16 10.71
C SER A 222 10.77 0.52 11.45
N PHE A 223 11.18 -0.33 12.40
CA PHE A 223 12.44 -0.14 13.12
C PHE A 223 13.59 -0.99 12.56
N ASP A 224 13.40 -1.70 11.43
CA ASP A 224 14.20 -2.84 10.97
C ASP A 224 15.66 -2.57 10.57
N CYS A 225 16.08 -1.31 10.54
CA CYS A 225 17.45 -0.90 10.26
C CYS A 225 17.90 0.21 11.22
N SER A 226 19.19 0.55 11.18
CA SER A 226 19.84 1.56 12.04
C SER A 226 19.38 3.01 11.81
N ASN A 227 18.15 3.21 11.33
CA ASN A 227 17.51 4.47 11.06
C ASN A 227 15.98 4.24 11.14
N ALA A 228 15.31 4.75 12.18
CA ALA A 228 13.85 4.64 12.36
C ALA A 228 13.09 5.63 11.43
N THR A 229 13.42 5.60 10.14
CA THR A 229 13.23 6.72 9.21
C THR A 229 12.68 6.33 7.84
N ASP A 230 12.18 5.12 7.66
CA ASP A 230 11.50 4.72 6.41
C ASP A 230 10.07 5.31 6.32
N ASP A 231 9.92 6.54 6.79
CA ASP A 231 8.93 7.48 6.28
C ASP A 231 9.23 7.68 4.78
N ILE A 232 8.27 7.33 3.94
CA ILE A 232 8.31 7.42 2.48
C ILE A 232 8.64 8.85 1.99
N SER A 233 8.48 9.87 2.85
CA SER A 233 8.84 11.27 2.60
C SER A 233 10.12 11.75 3.33
N GLY A 234 10.64 11.02 4.31
CA GLY A 234 11.74 11.44 5.19
C GLY A 234 11.46 12.68 6.06
N THR A 235 10.21 13.11 6.14
CA THR A 235 9.78 14.35 6.82
C THR A 235 9.65 14.16 8.33
N TYR A 236 9.13 13.01 8.76
CA TYR A 236 8.63 12.75 10.11
C TYR A 236 9.61 11.95 10.98
N ASN A 237 10.84 11.71 10.50
CA ASN A 237 11.90 10.95 11.18
C ASN A 237 11.96 11.20 12.70
N GLY A 238 12.05 10.12 13.45
CA GLY A 238 12.14 10.16 14.91
C GLY A 238 13.58 10.34 15.41
N ILE A 239 13.72 10.96 16.59
CA ILE A 239 14.98 11.03 17.34
C ILE A 239 14.72 10.50 18.76
N GLU A 240 15.62 9.66 19.28
CA GLU A 240 15.61 9.26 20.69
C GLU A 240 15.99 10.44 21.59
N VAL A 241 15.20 10.72 22.62
CA VAL A 241 15.38 11.93 23.44
C VAL A 241 15.80 11.60 24.86
N LEU A 242 16.95 12.15 25.28
CA LEU A 242 17.36 12.15 26.68
C LEU A 242 16.60 13.23 27.47
N PRO A 243 16.15 12.95 28.71
CA PRO A 243 15.61 13.97 29.60
C PRO A 243 16.61 15.11 29.86
N SER A 244 16.17 16.36 29.72
CA SER A 244 17.02 17.55 29.78
C SER A 244 17.75 17.78 31.11
N TRP A 245 17.37 17.07 32.17
CA TRP A 245 18.02 17.10 33.48
C TRP A 245 19.13 16.05 33.65
N ILE A 246 19.27 15.10 32.70
CA ILE A 246 20.33 14.09 32.69
C ILE A 246 21.50 14.59 31.84
N PRO A 247 22.75 14.60 32.35
CA PRO A 247 23.91 14.97 31.54
C PRO A 247 24.09 14.01 30.35
N PRO A 248 24.31 14.51 29.10
CA PRO A 248 24.37 13.67 27.90
C PRO A 248 25.41 12.54 27.94
N ASN A 249 26.47 12.71 28.72
CA ASN A 249 27.60 11.78 28.81
C ASN A 249 27.54 10.86 30.05
N SER A 250 26.39 10.76 30.71
CA SER A 250 26.21 9.86 31.86
C SER A 250 25.84 8.44 31.42
N GLU A 251 26.41 7.42 32.06
CA GLU A 251 26.03 6.01 31.83
C GLU A 251 24.53 5.78 32.13
N GLN A 252 23.98 6.50 33.10
CA GLN A 252 22.54 6.52 33.38
C GLN A 252 21.71 7.04 32.20
N GLY A 253 22.20 8.02 31.44
CA GLY A 253 21.52 8.51 30.24
C GLY A 253 21.39 7.42 29.17
N GLN A 254 22.48 6.72 28.84
CA GLN A 254 22.43 5.61 27.87
C GLN A 254 21.49 4.48 28.31
N LEU A 255 21.43 4.17 29.60
CA LEU A 255 20.51 3.16 30.12
C LEU A 255 19.03 3.55 29.98
N MET A 256 18.72 4.83 29.79
CA MET A 256 17.37 5.40 29.72
C MET A 256 16.90 5.68 28.29
N LEU A 257 17.71 5.42 27.26
CA LEU A 257 17.28 5.45 25.87
C LEU A 257 16.40 4.23 25.54
N PRO A 258 15.50 4.33 24.56
CA PRO A 258 14.85 3.16 23.97
C PRO A 258 15.89 2.12 23.50
N THR A 259 15.46 0.86 23.37
CA THR A 259 16.33 -0.23 22.92
C THR A 259 15.71 -0.96 21.74
N TYR A 260 16.51 -1.65 20.93
CA TYR A 260 16.01 -2.44 19.81
C TYR A 260 16.26 -3.92 20.05
N ILE A 261 15.36 -4.78 19.57
CA ILE A 261 15.43 -6.23 19.73
C ILE A 261 15.15 -6.93 18.40
N THR A 262 15.88 -8.01 18.12
CA THR A 262 15.64 -8.91 16.98
C THR A 262 15.13 -10.27 17.49
N PRO A 263 14.27 -10.97 16.74
CA PRO A 263 13.53 -10.47 15.59
C PRO A 263 12.39 -9.52 15.97
N ASP A 264 11.94 -8.78 14.97
CA ASP A 264 10.66 -8.07 14.91
C ASP A 264 9.47 -9.04 14.77
N TYR A 265 8.27 -8.55 14.41
CA TYR A 265 7.10 -9.43 14.18
C TYR A 265 7.19 -10.22 12.87
N SER A 266 7.88 -9.70 11.84
CA SER A 266 8.15 -10.36 10.55
C SER A 266 9.30 -11.38 10.62
N GLY A 267 10.02 -11.47 11.74
CA GLY A 267 11.03 -12.51 11.95
C GLY A 267 12.40 -12.28 11.30
N GLN A 268 12.62 -11.12 10.69
CA GLN A 268 13.86 -10.82 9.94
C GLN A 268 14.63 -9.61 10.46
N GLY A 269 13.97 -8.55 10.92
CA GLY A 269 14.57 -7.28 11.29
C GLY A 269 14.61 -7.03 12.81
N VAL A 270 14.30 -5.80 13.22
CA VAL A 270 14.40 -5.34 14.62
C VAL A 270 13.24 -4.41 15.00
N ALA A 271 12.76 -4.53 16.23
CA ALA A 271 11.62 -3.78 16.75
C ALA A 271 11.98 -2.92 17.97
N LEU A 272 11.21 -1.85 18.21
CA LEU A 272 11.40 -0.92 19.31
C LEU A 272 10.95 -1.54 20.64
N LYS A 273 11.87 -1.67 21.60
CA LYS A 273 11.61 -2.18 22.95
C LYS A 273 11.69 -1.08 24.00
N LEU A 274 10.60 -0.93 24.74
CA LEU A 274 10.44 -0.02 25.88
C LEU A 274 10.19 -0.83 27.16
N ASP A 275 10.68 -0.33 28.29
CA ASP A 275 10.72 -1.02 29.58
C ASP A 275 10.23 -0.08 30.69
N SER A 276 9.11 -0.41 31.34
CA SER A 276 8.52 0.43 32.38
C SER A 276 9.40 0.61 33.64
N SER A 277 10.48 -0.14 33.81
CA SER A 277 11.47 0.10 34.87
C SER A 277 12.40 1.29 34.58
N LYS A 278 12.41 1.78 33.32
CA LYS A 278 13.22 2.89 32.82
C LYS A 278 12.30 4.05 32.39
N PRO A 279 12.08 5.06 33.24
CA PRO A 279 11.17 6.15 32.88
C PRO A 279 11.74 7.01 31.76
N TYR A 280 10.88 7.71 31.02
CA TYR A 280 11.25 8.62 29.92
C TYR A 280 11.86 7.95 28.67
N GLN A 281 11.54 6.68 28.39
CA GLN A 281 11.90 6.05 27.12
C GLN A 281 10.87 6.43 26.03
N TYR A 282 11.25 7.32 25.13
CA TYR A 282 10.45 7.69 23.96
C TYR A 282 11.30 8.13 22.76
N ILE A 283 10.71 8.03 21.57
CA ILE A 283 11.19 8.63 20.33
C ILE A 283 10.31 9.85 20.04
N GLN A 284 10.91 11.02 19.86
CA GLN A 284 10.21 12.24 19.47
C GLN A 284 10.28 12.42 17.95
N LEU A 285 9.15 12.76 17.31
CA LEU A 285 9.12 13.07 15.89
C LEU A 285 9.64 14.50 15.64
N ILE A 286 10.48 14.69 14.63
CA ILE A 286 11.00 16.02 14.24
C ILE A 286 9.85 16.95 13.81
N HIS A 287 8.89 16.41 13.06
CA HIS A 287 7.65 17.08 12.71
C HIS A 287 6.46 16.29 13.29
N SER A 288 5.44 16.99 13.78
CA SER A 288 4.24 16.34 14.31
C SER A 288 3.15 16.19 13.25
N PRO A 289 2.57 14.99 13.04
CA PRO A 289 1.42 14.81 12.17
C PRO A 289 0.21 15.63 12.62
N ILE A 290 -0.40 16.35 11.68
CA ILE A 290 -1.58 17.19 11.95
C ILE A 290 -2.86 16.36 11.79
N PHE A 291 -3.38 15.84 12.91
CA PHE A 291 -4.65 15.11 12.96
C PHE A 291 -5.90 16.02 12.95
N PHE A 292 -5.74 17.33 13.16
CA PHE A 292 -6.85 18.28 13.22
C PHE A 292 -7.67 18.30 11.93
N ASN A 293 -8.99 18.15 12.06
CA ASN A 293 -9.95 18.19 10.95
C ASN A 293 -9.66 17.21 9.79
N LYS A 294 -8.82 16.19 10.03
CA LYS A 294 -8.53 15.13 9.06
C LYS A 294 -9.20 13.82 9.45
N THR A 295 -9.55 13.05 8.42
CA THR A 295 -9.74 11.61 8.52
C THR A 295 -8.39 10.95 8.77
N PHE A 296 -8.31 9.93 9.62
CA PHE A 296 -7.06 9.19 9.80
C PHE A 296 -7.26 7.76 10.28
N THR A 297 -6.27 6.93 10.02
CA THR A 297 -6.07 5.61 10.62
C THR A 297 -4.66 5.55 11.21
N VAL A 298 -4.54 5.17 12.47
CA VAL A 298 -3.25 4.82 13.10
C VAL A 298 -3.25 3.34 13.41
N SER A 299 -2.16 2.64 13.10
CA SER A 299 -1.98 1.24 13.45
C SER A 299 -0.56 0.93 13.91
N ALA A 300 -0.39 -0.18 14.63
CA ALA A 300 0.92 -0.69 15.05
C ALA A 300 0.86 -2.19 15.36
N TRP A 301 1.97 -2.89 15.18
CA TRP A 301 2.23 -4.17 15.80
C TRP A 301 2.74 -3.96 17.22
N LEU A 302 2.13 -4.66 18.18
CA LEU A 302 2.42 -4.53 19.61
C LEU A 302 2.68 -5.91 20.21
N ASN A 303 3.73 -6.03 21.02
CA ASN A 303 3.97 -7.19 21.89
C ASN A 303 4.05 -6.69 23.35
N PRO A 304 2.88 -6.51 24.01
CA PRO A 304 2.82 -5.85 25.30
C PRO A 304 3.26 -6.75 26.45
N ASN A 305 3.86 -6.15 27.46
CA ASN A 305 4.12 -6.75 28.77
C ASN A 305 3.41 -5.90 29.84
N VAL A 306 2.07 -5.90 29.80
CA VAL A 306 1.25 -4.92 30.54
C VAL A 306 0.42 -5.56 31.65
N GLU A 307 0.43 -4.92 32.82
CA GLU A 307 -0.31 -5.35 34.00
C GLU A 307 -1.73 -4.75 34.01
N ALA A 308 -2.63 -5.36 34.78
CA ALA A 308 -3.92 -4.76 35.08
C ALA A 308 -3.75 -3.51 35.97
N SER A 309 -4.70 -2.56 35.89
CA SER A 309 -4.75 -1.32 36.67
C SER A 309 -3.56 -0.38 36.48
N LYS A 310 -2.90 -0.45 35.31
CA LYS A 310 -1.89 0.51 34.84
C LYS A 310 -2.29 1.10 33.48
N VAL A 311 -1.70 2.27 33.19
CA VAL A 311 -1.79 2.99 31.91
C VAL A 311 -0.42 2.92 31.24
N TYR A 312 -0.39 2.67 29.94
CA TYR A 312 0.83 2.57 29.13
C TYR A 312 0.65 3.37 27.83
N VAL A 313 1.46 4.38 27.57
CA VAL A 313 1.37 5.25 26.38
C VAL A 313 2.22 4.70 25.23
N ILE A 314 1.58 4.35 24.11
CA ILE A 314 2.23 3.87 22.88
C ILE A 314 2.58 5.05 21.96
N LEU A 315 1.61 5.95 21.76
CA LEU A 315 1.77 7.17 20.97
C LEU A 315 1.10 8.31 21.75
N SER A 316 1.73 9.48 21.83
CA SER A 316 1.10 10.68 22.37
C SER A 316 1.40 11.89 21.51
N GLN A 317 0.41 12.78 21.38
CA GLN A 317 0.58 14.13 20.88
C GLN A 317 0.21 15.12 21.98
N THR A 318 1.22 15.77 22.55
CA THR A 318 1.11 16.58 23.76
C THR A 318 1.24 18.06 23.48
N TYR A 319 0.61 18.85 24.35
CA TYR A 319 0.82 20.29 24.46
C TYR A 319 1.08 20.66 25.92
N VAL A 320 2.34 20.98 26.24
CA VAL A 320 2.87 21.62 27.47
C VAL A 320 2.59 20.94 28.82
N SER A 321 1.46 20.27 29.03
CA SER A 321 1.09 19.58 30.28
C SER A 321 0.07 18.43 30.14
N ALA A 322 -0.46 18.14 28.94
CA ALA A 322 -1.33 16.96 28.73
C ALA A 322 -1.36 16.47 27.26
N PRO A 323 -1.64 15.18 27.01
CA PRO A 323 -1.95 14.67 25.66
C PRO A 323 -3.34 15.08 25.19
N ASN A 324 -3.41 15.68 24.00
CA ASN A 324 -4.67 15.96 23.29
C ASN A 324 -5.09 14.78 22.40
N LEU A 325 -4.12 13.99 21.95
CA LEU A 325 -4.31 12.68 21.34
C LEU A 325 -3.34 11.70 22.03
N ALA A 326 -3.81 10.53 22.44
CA ALA A 326 -2.92 9.45 22.86
C ALA A 326 -3.50 8.08 22.54
N ILE A 327 -2.64 7.16 22.13
CA ILE A 327 -2.93 5.74 22.02
C ILE A 327 -2.26 5.07 23.21
N CYS A 328 -3.07 4.38 24.02
CA CYS A 328 -2.68 3.79 25.28
C CYS A 328 -3.12 2.32 25.37
N ILE A 329 -2.54 1.60 26.32
CA ILE A 329 -3.15 0.41 26.91
C ILE A 329 -3.59 0.76 28.33
N ILE A 330 -4.85 0.47 28.67
CA ILE A 330 -5.39 0.63 30.02
C ILE A 330 -6.12 -0.67 30.39
N ASP A 331 -5.82 -1.25 31.56
CA ASP A 331 -6.43 -2.53 32.01
C ASP A 331 -6.36 -3.67 30.97
N GLN A 332 -5.28 -3.67 30.17
CA GLN A 332 -5.01 -4.56 29.03
C GLN A 332 -5.89 -4.32 27.79
N TYR A 333 -6.71 -3.27 27.74
CA TYR A 333 -7.45 -2.88 26.55
C TYR A 333 -6.68 -1.86 25.73
N ALA A 334 -6.79 -1.93 24.40
CA ALA A 334 -6.33 -0.87 23.51
C ALA A 334 -7.29 0.32 23.62
N VAL A 335 -6.76 1.51 23.92
CA VAL A 335 -7.55 2.72 24.17
C VAL A 335 -6.99 3.86 23.34
N ILE A 336 -7.87 4.65 22.72
CA ILE A 336 -7.49 5.95 22.17
C ILE A 336 -8.20 7.06 22.92
N ARG A 337 -7.40 8.04 23.32
CA ARG A 337 -7.80 9.26 24.00
C ARG A 337 -7.79 10.40 22.98
N VAL A 338 -8.92 11.07 22.81
CA VAL A 338 -9.00 12.36 22.12
C VAL A 338 -9.54 13.37 23.13
N TYR A 339 -8.70 14.32 23.53
CA TYR A 339 -8.93 15.29 24.59
C TYR A 339 -9.32 14.63 25.93
N LYS A 340 -10.61 14.68 26.27
CA LYS A 340 -11.20 14.09 27.50
C LYS A 340 -11.98 12.80 27.23
N THR A 341 -12.16 12.43 25.96
CA THR A 341 -12.92 11.24 25.57
C THR A 341 -11.97 10.07 25.37
N LEU A 342 -12.27 8.96 26.03
CA LEU A 342 -11.58 7.67 25.86
C LEU A 342 -12.50 6.72 25.08
N HIS A 343 -11.98 6.08 24.05
CA HIS A 343 -12.65 4.96 23.39
C HIS A 343 -11.81 3.69 23.52
N TRP A 344 -12.47 2.58 23.85
CA TRP A 344 -11.86 1.33 24.30
C TRP A 344 -12.16 0.21 23.30
N SER A 345 -11.18 -0.66 23.05
CA SER A 345 -11.41 -1.97 22.44
C SER A 345 -12.36 -2.79 23.30
N SER A 346 -13.21 -3.63 22.69
CA SER A 346 -13.96 -4.66 23.43
C SER A 346 -13.06 -5.85 23.81
N THR A 347 -11.92 -5.99 23.12
CA THR A 347 -11.00 -7.11 23.22
C THR A 347 -9.79 -6.73 24.06
N LYS A 348 -9.41 -7.57 25.02
CA LYS A 348 -8.15 -7.44 25.74
C LYS A 348 -6.98 -7.89 24.88
N LEU A 349 -5.87 -7.18 24.99
CA LEU A 349 -4.57 -7.57 24.50
C LEU A 349 -3.97 -8.67 25.39
N LYS A 350 -3.15 -9.51 24.79
CA LYS A 350 -2.47 -10.66 25.40
C LYS A 350 -1.01 -10.30 25.61
N ASN A 351 -0.50 -10.58 26.81
CA ASN A 351 0.91 -10.32 27.09
C ASN A 351 1.84 -11.30 26.35
N PHE A 352 3.02 -10.82 25.97
CA PHE A 352 4.09 -11.58 25.33
C PHE A 352 3.70 -12.20 23.97
N GLN A 353 2.74 -11.59 23.26
CA GLN A 353 2.31 -12.01 21.92
C GLN A 353 2.20 -10.78 21.01
N TRP A 354 2.69 -10.92 19.78
CA TRP A 354 2.48 -9.92 18.73
C TRP A 354 1.00 -9.84 18.37
N GLN A 355 0.46 -8.62 18.36
CA GLN A 355 -0.90 -8.30 17.98
C GLN A 355 -0.95 -7.01 17.17
N TYR A 356 -1.83 -6.97 16.17
CA TYR A 356 -2.03 -5.78 15.35
C TYR A 356 -3.17 -4.94 15.90
N VAL A 357 -2.94 -3.66 16.19
CA VAL A 357 -3.99 -2.76 16.69
C VAL A 357 -4.18 -1.61 15.72
N THR A 358 -5.43 -1.28 15.41
CA THR A 358 -5.79 -0.18 14.50
C THR A 358 -6.89 0.70 15.09
N PHE A 359 -6.73 2.01 14.91
CA PHE A 359 -7.66 3.07 15.32
C PHE A 359 -8.02 3.91 14.09
N ALA A 360 -9.24 3.78 13.57
CA ALA A 360 -9.73 4.51 12.39
C ALA A 360 -10.77 5.56 12.80
N PHE A 361 -10.51 6.83 12.48
CA PHE A 361 -11.34 7.99 12.83
C PHE A 361 -12.11 8.54 11.63
N SER A 362 -13.43 8.63 11.76
CA SER A 362 -14.31 9.36 10.84
C SER A 362 -14.66 10.75 11.39
N PRO A 363 -14.21 11.86 10.75
CA PRO A 363 -14.60 13.21 11.14
C PRO A 363 -16.03 13.57 10.69
N LEU A 364 -16.64 12.79 9.81
CA LEU A 364 -18.03 12.95 9.37
C LEU A 364 -18.99 12.45 10.46
N ASP A 365 -18.73 11.25 10.98
CA ASP A 365 -19.58 10.60 11.98
C ASP A 365 -19.14 10.86 13.42
N LEU A 366 -18.00 11.56 13.59
CA LEU A 366 -17.26 11.70 14.86
C LEU A 366 -17.06 10.35 15.56
N SER A 367 -16.75 9.32 14.79
CA SER A 367 -16.63 7.94 15.25
C SER A 367 -15.20 7.44 15.22
N MET A 368 -14.87 6.58 16.17
CA MET A 368 -13.60 5.86 16.24
C MET A 368 -13.91 4.37 16.18
N ALA A 369 -13.37 3.66 15.19
CA ALA A 369 -13.42 2.20 15.10
C ALA A 369 -12.07 1.61 15.52
N ILE A 370 -12.11 0.63 16.43
CA ILE A 370 -10.91 -0.08 16.91
C ILE A 370 -10.95 -1.51 16.39
N HIS A 371 -9.83 -1.95 15.82
CA HIS A 371 -9.62 -3.33 15.38
C HIS A 371 -8.43 -3.93 16.13
N VAL A 372 -8.51 -5.22 16.44
CA VAL A 372 -7.44 -6.02 17.05
C VAL A 372 -7.26 -7.28 16.21
N ASP A 373 -6.03 -7.58 15.79
CA ASP A 373 -5.66 -8.69 14.92
C ASP A 373 -6.48 -8.71 13.60
N GLY A 374 -6.76 -7.52 13.06
CA GLY A 374 -7.57 -7.32 11.84
C GLY A 374 -9.08 -7.48 12.05
N ILE A 375 -9.52 -7.83 13.26
CA ILE A 375 -10.91 -8.09 13.59
C ILE A 375 -11.51 -6.83 14.23
N PHE A 376 -12.71 -6.45 13.79
CA PHE A 376 -13.48 -5.36 14.39
C PHE A 376 -13.72 -5.63 15.88
N SER A 377 -13.24 -4.75 16.75
CA SER A 377 -13.35 -4.85 18.20
C SER A 377 -14.49 -3.98 18.71
N SER A 378 -14.51 -2.69 18.34
CA SER A 378 -15.50 -1.73 18.81
C SER A 378 -15.62 -0.52 17.88
N VAL A 379 -16.72 0.21 18.01
CA VAL A 379 -16.87 1.56 17.47
C VAL A 379 -17.56 2.44 18.53
N GLY A 380 -17.22 3.71 18.59
CA GLY A 380 -17.85 4.66 19.49
C GLY A 380 -17.69 6.11 19.06
N GLY A 381 -18.61 6.96 19.52
CA GLY A 381 -18.51 8.40 19.34
C GLY A 381 -17.32 8.96 20.13
N ILE A 382 -16.51 9.79 19.48
CA ILE A 382 -15.33 10.42 20.05
C ILE A 382 -15.37 11.93 19.81
N ALA A 383 -14.67 12.71 20.64
CA ALA A 383 -14.54 14.13 20.39
C ALA A 383 -13.78 14.36 19.07
N LYS A 384 -14.15 15.40 18.32
CA LYS A 384 -13.34 15.86 17.19
C LYS A 384 -11.97 16.29 17.72
N PRO A 385 -10.84 15.93 17.09
CA PRO A 385 -9.58 16.60 17.36
C PRO A 385 -9.74 18.09 17.07
N GLU A 386 -9.55 18.94 18.07
CA GLU A 386 -9.58 20.40 17.94
C GLU A 386 -8.17 20.96 17.67
N TYR A 387 -8.08 22.22 17.23
CA TYR A 387 -6.80 22.93 17.11
C TYR A 387 -6.70 23.91 18.26
N GLY A 388 -5.84 23.60 19.23
CA GLY A 388 -5.50 24.55 20.29
C GLY A 388 -4.78 25.77 19.70
N ASN A 389 -4.96 26.94 20.31
CA ASN A 389 -4.50 28.23 19.78
C ASN A 389 -2.96 28.45 19.89
N PHE A 390 -2.15 27.38 19.88
CA PHE A 390 -0.75 27.38 20.30
C PHE A 390 0.13 26.45 19.45
N SER A 391 1.37 26.86 19.23
CA SER A 391 2.17 26.49 18.05
C SER A 391 3.25 25.43 18.28
N ILE A 392 3.07 24.50 19.22
CA ILE A 392 3.95 23.32 19.37
C ILE A 392 3.08 22.10 19.70
N LEU A 393 2.84 21.23 18.71
CA LEU A 393 2.45 19.85 18.95
C LEU A 393 3.73 19.03 18.99
N GLN A 394 3.98 18.30 20.07
CA GLN A 394 5.05 17.29 20.12
C GLN A 394 4.42 15.92 20.03
N THR A 395 4.87 15.09 19.07
CA THR A 395 4.43 13.71 18.92
C THR A 395 5.55 12.78 19.36
N ASN A 396 5.23 11.85 20.25
CA ASN A 396 6.16 10.89 20.83
C ASN A 396 5.63 9.46 20.66
N ILE A 397 6.52 8.53 20.31
CA ILE A 397 6.31 7.08 20.40
C ILE A 397 6.91 6.63 21.75
N GLY A 398 6.09 6.06 22.64
CA GLY A 398 6.40 5.89 24.06
C GLY A 398 5.93 7.07 24.93
N SER A 399 6.23 7.03 26.23
CA SER A 399 5.86 8.10 27.17
C SER A 399 7.01 9.08 27.43
N HIS A 400 6.69 10.37 27.36
CA HIS A 400 7.51 11.46 27.89
C HIS A 400 7.41 11.64 29.42
N ASP A 401 6.56 10.87 30.11
CA ASP A 401 6.44 10.87 31.57
C ASP A 401 6.96 9.55 32.17
N GLY A 402 7.30 9.59 33.45
CA GLY A 402 7.81 8.43 34.18
C GLY A 402 6.73 7.54 34.79
N PHE A 403 5.44 7.76 34.49
CA PHE A 403 4.33 7.09 35.19
C PHE A 403 3.47 6.20 34.27
N GLU A 404 3.37 6.53 32.98
CA GLU A 404 2.60 5.79 31.97
C GLU A 404 3.53 5.15 30.91
N GLN A 405 4.77 4.84 31.29
CA GLN A 405 5.81 4.28 30.42
C GLN A 405 5.42 2.91 29.83
N TYR A 406 5.34 2.80 28.50
CA TYR A 406 5.06 1.53 27.82
C TYR A 406 6.09 0.45 28.17
N ASN A 407 5.60 -0.79 28.35
CA ASN A 407 6.40 -1.97 28.63
C ASN A 407 6.08 -3.04 27.58
N GLY A 408 7.06 -3.39 26.75
CA GLY A 408 6.86 -4.32 25.64
C GLY A 408 7.67 -3.94 24.40
N ILE A 409 7.22 -4.45 23.26
CA ILE A 409 7.84 -4.21 21.95
C ILE A 409 6.79 -3.60 21.01
N ILE A 410 7.20 -2.64 20.18
CA ILE A 410 6.39 -1.96 19.17
C ILE A 410 7.10 -2.13 17.83
N ASP A 411 6.33 -2.39 16.77
CA ASP A 411 6.84 -2.32 15.40
C ASP A 411 5.78 -1.85 14.39
N GLN A 412 6.23 -1.44 13.21
CA GLN A 412 5.43 -0.94 12.09
C GLN A 412 4.29 -0.03 12.51
N LEU A 413 4.63 1.05 13.21
CA LEU A 413 3.68 2.10 13.54
C LEU A 413 3.38 2.89 12.26
N SER A 414 2.14 2.80 11.77
CA SER A 414 1.68 3.48 10.56
C SER A 414 0.65 4.56 10.87
N ILE A 415 0.73 5.69 10.17
CA ILE A 415 -0.27 6.76 10.18
C ILE A 415 -0.69 7.01 8.74
N VAL A 416 -1.99 7.04 8.51
CA VAL A 416 -2.60 7.26 7.18
C VAL A 416 -3.73 8.27 7.31
N PHE A 417 -3.80 9.29 6.45
CA PHE A 417 -4.82 10.35 6.49
C PHE A 417 -6.11 9.98 5.70
N ARG A 418 -6.49 8.70 5.73
CA ARG A 418 -7.79 8.15 5.30
C ARG A 418 -8.27 7.09 6.29
N ILE A 419 -9.56 6.71 6.22
CA ILE A 419 -10.07 5.49 6.87
C ILE A 419 -9.61 4.31 6.03
N LYS A 420 -8.88 3.36 6.61
CA LYS A 420 -8.61 2.07 5.97
C LYS A 420 -9.88 1.22 5.99
N GLY A 421 -10.18 0.54 4.87
CA GLY A 421 -11.30 -0.40 4.81
C GLY A 421 -11.06 -1.64 5.66
N TYR A 422 -12.11 -2.40 5.98
CA TYR A 422 -11.98 -3.66 6.74
C TYR A 422 -10.99 -4.64 6.09
N ILE A 423 -10.94 -4.68 4.75
CA ILE A 423 -10.02 -5.54 4.00
C ILE A 423 -8.58 -5.07 4.14
N ASP A 424 -8.29 -3.78 3.94
CA ASP A 424 -6.96 -3.19 4.16
C ASP A 424 -6.45 -3.50 5.58
N ILE A 425 -7.29 -3.27 6.61
CA ILE A 425 -6.94 -3.52 8.01
C ILE A 425 -6.70 -5.02 8.28
N LEU A 426 -7.48 -5.90 7.65
CA LEU A 426 -7.34 -7.34 7.81
C LEU A 426 -6.10 -7.89 7.10
N ASP A 427 -5.77 -7.39 5.90
CA ASP A 427 -4.56 -7.78 5.19
C ASP A 427 -3.32 -7.19 5.88
N GLU A 428 -3.32 -5.94 6.34
CA GLU A 428 -2.21 -5.41 7.18
C GLU A 428 -1.99 -6.21 8.47
N ALA A 429 -3.05 -6.70 9.09
CA ALA A 429 -2.96 -7.50 10.29
C ALA A 429 -2.54 -8.96 10.06
N THR A 430 -2.70 -9.49 8.84
CA THR A 430 -2.63 -10.95 8.64
C THR A 430 -2.03 -11.46 7.33
N LEU A 431 -1.76 -10.62 6.33
CA LEU A 431 -1.01 -11.00 5.14
C LEU A 431 0.48 -10.99 5.49
N VAL A 432 1.10 -12.18 5.55
CA VAL A 432 2.52 -12.34 5.91
C VAL A 432 3.42 -12.03 4.72
N VAL A 433 3.07 -12.52 3.53
CA VAL A 433 3.73 -12.17 2.26
C VAL A 433 2.74 -12.28 1.10
N ASN A 434 3.01 -11.52 0.04
CA ASN A 434 2.37 -11.54 -1.26
C ASN A 434 3.41 -11.33 -2.37
N TYR A 435 3.94 -12.43 -2.90
CA TYR A 435 4.83 -12.43 -4.05
C TYR A 435 4.01 -12.61 -5.34
N ASN A 436 3.85 -11.54 -6.11
CA ASN A 436 3.19 -11.55 -7.41
C ASN A 436 4.11 -12.05 -8.55
N PHE A 437 5.43 -12.06 -8.33
CA PHE A 437 6.47 -12.43 -9.30
C PHE A 437 6.54 -11.57 -10.57
N GLU A 438 5.88 -10.40 -10.56
CA GLU A 438 5.95 -9.42 -11.66
C GLU A 438 7.33 -8.75 -11.70
N SER A 439 7.86 -8.55 -12.91
CA SER A 439 9.27 -8.22 -13.14
C SER A 439 9.73 -6.86 -12.60
N ASP A 440 8.80 -5.98 -12.26
CA ASP A 440 9.09 -4.68 -11.62
C ASP A 440 9.40 -4.78 -10.12
N ASN A 441 9.20 -5.95 -9.50
CA ASN A 441 9.43 -6.20 -8.06
C ASN A 441 10.77 -6.94 -7.79
N ILE A 442 11.68 -6.89 -8.76
CA ILE A 442 13.04 -7.45 -8.67
C ILE A 442 14.00 -6.32 -8.29
N ALA A 443 14.38 -6.23 -7.02
CA ALA A 443 15.21 -5.13 -6.51
C ALA A 443 16.66 -5.14 -7.05
N ASN A 444 17.17 -6.34 -7.35
CA ASN A 444 18.41 -6.65 -8.06
C ASN A 444 18.26 -8.09 -8.61
N ASP A 445 19.06 -8.52 -9.60
CA ASP A 445 18.96 -9.80 -10.37
C ASP A 445 18.94 -11.14 -9.55
N SER A 446 18.87 -11.10 -8.22
CA SER A 446 18.78 -12.25 -7.32
C SER A 446 17.82 -12.09 -6.12
N GLN A 447 17.06 -10.99 -6.05
CA GLN A 447 16.13 -10.71 -4.93
C GLN A 447 14.75 -10.22 -5.41
N PHE A 448 13.71 -10.79 -4.80
CA PHE A 448 12.32 -10.35 -4.92
C PHE A 448 11.90 -9.58 -3.67
N GLU A 449 11.16 -8.49 -3.87
CA GLU A 449 10.49 -7.81 -2.76
C GLU A 449 9.03 -8.30 -2.63
N ASP A 450 8.58 -8.41 -1.38
CA ASP A 450 7.18 -8.66 -1.07
C ASP A 450 6.34 -7.46 -1.53
N THR A 451 5.27 -7.72 -2.30
CA THR A 451 4.30 -6.68 -2.71
C THR A 451 3.15 -6.51 -1.72
N GLY A 452 3.25 -7.20 -0.58
CA GLY A 452 2.41 -7.04 0.60
C GLY A 452 2.93 -5.96 1.56
N VAL A 453 2.59 -6.15 2.83
CA VAL A 453 2.68 -5.12 3.87
C VAL A 453 3.99 -5.13 4.66
N ASN A 454 4.75 -6.23 4.55
CA ASN A 454 5.88 -6.52 5.44
C ASN A 454 7.24 -6.34 4.74
N SER A 455 7.27 -6.03 3.44
CA SER A 455 8.49 -5.84 2.62
C SER A 455 9.52 -6.99 2.72
N ILE A 456 9.06 -8.20 3.05
CA ILE A 456 9.91 -9.37 3.32
C ILE A 456 10.63 -9.78 2.04
N ARG A 457 11.94 -9.52 1.98
CA ARG A 457 12.77 -9.89 0.83
C ARG A 457 12.92 -11.40 0.72
N ALA A 458 12.80 -11.89 -0.49
CA ALA A 458 13.04 -13.27 -0.87
C ALA A 458 14.25 -13.37 -1.80
N GLN A 459 15.02 -14.44 -1.66
CA GLN A 459 16.13 -14.77 -2.55
C GLN A 459 15.69 -15.82 -3.58
N PHE A 460 16.29 -15.78 -4.76
CA PHE A 460 16.07 -16.80 -5.78
C PHE A 460 17.35 -17.14 -6.53
N SER A 461 17.39 -18.31 -7.17
CA SER A 461 18.43 -18.64 -8.15
C SER A 461 17.92 -19.61 -9.20
N TYR A 462 18.51 -19.52 -10.39
CA TYR A 462 18.20 -20.34 -11.57
C TYR A 462 16.71 -20.45 -11.91
N VAL A 463 15.91 -19.45 -11.55
CA VAL A 463 14.55 -19.28 -12.05
C VAL A 463 14.58 -18.45 -13.33
N SER A 464 13.57 -18.58 -14.18
CA SER A 464 13.41 -17.73 -15.35
C SER A 464 12.05 -17.06 -15.35
N HIS A 465 12.05 -15.77 -15.71
CA HIS A 465 10.83 -15.00 -15.93
C HIS A 465 10.36 -15.24 -17.36
N GLN A 466 9.06 -15.49 -17.54
CA GLN A 466 8.44 -15.51 -18.87
C GLN A 466 7.22 -14.60 -18.90
N THR A 467 7.16 -13.76 -19.93
CA THR A 467 5.96 -13.02 -20.34
C THR A 467 4.95 -14.02 -20.89
N GLY A 468 3.88 -14.28 -20.15
CA GLY A 468 3.00 -15.43 -20.39
C GLY A 468 2.20 -15.88 -19.18
N ASN A 469 1.94 -14.98 -18.22
CA ASN A 469 1.17 -15.29 -17.02
C ASN A 469 -0.31 -15.61 -17.33
N ARG A 470 -1.09 -15.86 -16.28
CA ARG A 470 -2.54 -16.12 -16.34
C ARG A 470 -3.36 -15.00 -17.03
N HIS A 471 -2.83 -13.78 -17.13
CA HIS A 471 -3.54 -12.58 -17.57
C HIS A 471 -3.05 -12.11 -18.95
N ASP A 472 -3.65 -12.68 -20.01
CA ASP A 472 -3.48 -12.26 -21.42
C ASP A 472 -2.02 -12.16 -21.92
N GLY A 473 -1.09 -12.82 -21.23
CA GLY A 473 0.34 -12.87 -21.57
C GLY A 473 1.15 -11.63 -21.21
N GLN A 474 0.60 -10.68 -20.44
CA GLN A 474 1.25 -9.37 -20.19
C GLN A 474 2.17 -9.33 -18.96
N GLY A 475 1.93 -10.17 -17.94
CA GLY A 475 2.78 -10.24 -16.76
C GLY A 475 3.74 -11.42 -16.74
N THR A 476 4.63 -11.45 -15.74
CA THR A 476 5.68 -12.45 -15.59
C THR A 476 5.42 -13.43 -14.45
N LEU A 477 5.73 -14.69 -14.71
CA LEU A 477 5.64 -15.80 -13.74
C LEU A 477 7.05 -16.30 -13.36
N LEU A 478 7.16 -17.03 -12.24
CA LEU A 478 8.38 -17.77 -11.91
C LEU A 478 8.38 -19.17 -12.52
N LEU A 479 9.33 -19.46 -13.43
CA LEU A 479 9.63 -20.82 -13.88
C LEU A 479 10.79 -21.44 -13.12
N TYR A 480 10.58 -22.66 -12.65
CA TYR A 480 11.60 -23.57 -12.15
C TYR A 480 11.91 -24.57 -13.26
N ASN A 481 13.09 -24.48 -13.88
CA ASN A 481 13.47 -25.27 -15.06
C ASN A 481 14.80 -26.03 -14.90
N SER A 482 15.54 -25.77 -13.82
CA SER A 482 16.76 -26.44 -13.42
C SER A 482 16.52 -27.27 -12.15
N VAL A 483 17.34 -28.32 -11.96
CA VAL A 483 17.38 -29.03 -10.68
C VAL A 483 17.89 -28.15 -9.52
N GLU A 484 18.54 -27.02 -9.84
CA GLU A 484 19.04 -26.00 -8.91
C GLU A 484 18.07 -24.79 -8.74
N SER A 485 16.92 -24.76 -9.43
CA SER A 485 15.97 -23.63 -9.38
C SER A 485 15.30 -23.49 -8.01
N TYR A 486 15.26 -22.26 -7.48
CA TYR A 486 14.60 -21.98 -6.20
C TYR A 486 14.11 -20.56 -5.98
N PHE A 487 13.22 -20.43 -5.00
CA PHE A 487 12.82 -19.20 -4.33
C PHE A 487 12.75 -19.45 -2.81
N GLN A 488 13.25 -18.53 -1.98
CA GLN A 488 13.29 -18.65 -0.53
C GLN A 488 12.96 -17.34 0.17
N SER A 489 12.13 -17.41 1.21
CA SER A 489 11.75 -16.29 2.07
C SER A 489 11.78 -16.73 3.53
N GLY A 490 12.48 -15.97 4.40
CA GLY A 490 12.50 -16.21 5.85
C GLY A 490 11.34 -15.51 6.57
N GLY A 491 11.30 -15.61 7.90
CA GLY A 491 10.45 -14.73 8.72
C GLY A 491 9.10 -15.28 9.16
N PHE A 492 8.79 -16.55 8.89
CA PHE A 492 7.48 -17.12 9.18
C PHE A 492 7.26 -17.50 10.66
N ILE A 493 7.68 -16.65 11.61
CA ILE A 493 7.63 -16.93 13.06
C ILE A 493 6.21 -17.21 13.55
N LEU A 494 5.20 -16.50 13.05
CA LEU A 494 3.80 -16.73 13.42
C LEU A 494 3.35 -18.16 13.10
N LEU A 495 3.85 -18.78 12.02
CA LEU A 495 3.56 -20.19 11.71
C LEU A 495 4.11 -21.16 12.77
N SER A 496 5.17 -20.81 13.50
CA SER A 496 5.74 -21.64 14.58
C SER A 496 4.96 -21.56 15.90
N THR A 497 3.97 -20.68 16.01
CA THR A 497 3.24 -20.46 17.26
C THR A 497 2.13 -21.50 17.48
N HIS A 498 2.00 -21.97 18.72
CA HIS A 498 1.12 -23.07 19.08
C HIS A 498 -0.38 -22.74 18.88
N ASN A 499 -1.13 -23.68 18.29
CA ASN A 499 -2.57 -23.53 17.95
C ASN A 499 -2.92 -22.33 17.04
N TYR A 500 -1.96 -21.84 16.25
CA TYR A 500 -2.16 -20.70 15.38
C TYR A 500 -2.76 -21.11 14.03
N SER A 501 -3.88 -20.48 13.65
CA SER A 501 -4.50 -20.71 12.32
C SER A 501 -3.69 -19.99 11.24
N TYR A 502 -3.49 -20.63 10.10
CA TYR A 502 -2.79 -20.03 8.96
C TYR A 502 -3.34 -20.53 7.63
N SER A 503 -3.09 -19.79 6.56
CA SER A 503 -3.46 -20.19 5.21
C SER A 503 -2.35 -19.82 4.22
N TYR A 504 -2.31 -20.51 3.09
CA TYR A 504 -1.51 -20.06 1.94
C TYR A 504 -2.26 -20.32 0.64
N THR A 505 -1.98 -19.48 -0.35
CA THR A 505 -2.55 -19.57 -1.69
C THR A 505 -1.48 -19.37 -2.75
N LEU A 506 -1.60 -20.04 -3.88
CA LEU A 506 -0.77 -19.80 -5.05
C LEU A 506 -1.46 -20.29 -6.32
N TRP A 507 -1.05 -19.72 -7.45
CA TRP A 507 -1.31 -20.28 -8.76
C TRP A 507 -0.15 -21.20 -9.16
N ILE A 508 -0.49 -22.38 -9.67
CA ILE A 508 0.46 -23.36 -10.20
C ILE A 508 0.10 -23.78 -11.63
N ASN A 509 1.12 -23.99 -12.45
CA ASN A 509 1.00 -24.59 -13.77
C ASN A 509 2.13 -25.60 -13.98
N VAL A 510 1.81 -26.89 -14.04
CA VAL A 510 2.81 -27.94 -14.24
C VAL A 510 2.99 -28.18 -15.74
N LEU A 511 4.16 -27.81 -16.26
CA LEU A 511 4.51 -27.97 -17.68
C LEU A 511 5.13 -29.34 -17.95
N ASN A 512 5.95 -29.84 -17.02
CA ASN A 512 6.54 -31.18 -17.07
C ASN A 512 6.62 -31.80 -15.67
N PHE A 513 6.54 -33.13 -15.58
CA PHE A 513 6.48 -33.85 -14.31
C PHE A 513 7.11 -35.25 -14.43
N SER A 514 7.87 -35.67 -13.42
CA SER A 514 8.51 -36.99 -13.37
C SER A 514 7.66 -38.03 -12.62
N THR A 515 7.63 -37.99 -11.28
CA THR A 515 6.97 -39.00 -10.42
C THR A 515 6.42 -38.42 -9.11
N PHE A 516 7.19 -37.58 -8.44
CA PHE A 516 6.86 -36.88 -7.21
C PHE A 516 7.60 -35.53 -7.20
N MET A 517 6.91 -34.45 -6.89
CA MET A 517 7.49 -33.11 -6.83
C MET A 517 6.96 -32.36 -5.60
N PRO A 518 7.81 -32.07 -4.60
CA PRO A 518 7.46 -31.08 -3.60
C PRO A 518 7.52 -29.69 -4.21
N VAL A 519 6.57 -28.83 -3.87
CA VAL A 519 6.41 -27.48 -4.42
C VAL A 519 6.75 -26.44 -3.37
N ILE A 520 6.27 -26.64 -2.14
CA ILE A 520 6.53 -25.75 -1.00
C ILE A 520 7.11 -26.57 0.15
N HIS A 521 8.17 -26.06 0.75
CA HIS A 521 8.80 -26.58 1.96
C HIS A 521 8.83 -25.49 3.04
N LEU A 522 8.72 -25.89 4.31
CA LEU A 522 9.22 -25.12 5.45
C LEU A 522 10.55 -25.72 5.89
N VAL A 523 11.55 -24.86 6.07
CA VAL A 523 12.84 -25.20 6.66
C VAL A 523 12.97 -24.45 7.99
N ALA A 524 13.39 -25.16 9.03
CA ALA A 524 13.67 -24.57 10.35
C ALA A 524 15.14 -24.78 10.71
N LYS A 525 15.75 -23.76 11.32
CA LYS A 525 17.14 -23.79 11.79
C LYS A 525 17.22 -23.35 13.25
N PRO A 526 17.91 -24.10 14.14
CA PRO A 526 18.16 -23.66 15.51
C PRO A 526 18.95 -22.35 15.55
N GLU A 527 18.50 -21.39 16.37
CA GLU A 527 19.35 -20.26 16.74
C GLU A 527 20.63 -20.80 17.39
N HIS A 528 21.78 -20.27 16.98
CA HIS A 528 23.14 -20.72 17.34
C HIS A 528 23.62 -22.08 16.76
N ALA A 529 22.93 -22.70 15.79
CA ALA A 529 23.51 -23.82 15.04
C ALA A 529 24.69 -23.36 14.16
N SER A 530 25.91 -23.84 14.48
CA SER A 530 27.07 -23.74 13.60
C SER A 530 26.83 -24.51 12.29
N LEU A 531 27.59 -24.17 11.24
CA LEU A 531 27.52 -24.81 9.91
C LEU A 531 27.75 -26.34 9.93
N GLU A 532 28.26 -26.89 11.02
CA GLU A 532 28.63 -28.29 11.18
C GLU A 532 27.55 -29.16 11.87
N ASN A 533 26.50 -28.55 12.45
CA ASN A 533 25.47 -29.27 13.21
C ASN A 533 24.16 -29.45 12.40
N ASN A 534 23.90 -30.68 11.94
CA ASN A 534 22.79 -31.09 11.05
C ASN A 534 21.37 -31.07 11.66
N ASN A 535 21.08 -30.21 12.66
CA ASN A 535 19.79 -30.22 13.38
C ASN A 535 18.65 -29.44 12.67
N SER A 536 18.81 -29.08 11.40
CA SER A 536 17.76 -28.39 10.62
C SER A 536 16.63 -29.34 10.22
N ILE A 537 15.39 -28.86 10.29
CA ILE A 537 14.19 -29.64 9.97
C ILE A 537 13.60 -29.12 8.65
N CYS A 538 13.38 -30.01 7.66
CA CYS A 538 12.69 -29.66 6.41
C CYS A 538 11.39 -30.46 6.27
N LEU A 539 10.29 -29.73 6.08
CA LEU A 539 8.93 -30.23 6.04
C LEU A 539 8.31 -29.82 4.72
N ALA A 540 8.08 -30.76 3.81
CA ALA A 540 7.34 -30.48 2.58
C ALA A 540 5.90 -30.11 2.96
N LEU A 541 5.44 -28.90 2.67
CA LEU A 541 4.05 -28.51 2.88
C LEU A 541 3.19 -28.98 1.71
N LEU A 542 3.52 -28.53 0.51
CA LEU A 542 2.73 -28.78 -0.71
C LEU A 542 3.50 -29.70 -1.64
N THR A 543 2.80 -30.69 -2.18
CA THR A 543 3.37 -31.73 -3.04
C THR A 543 2.43 -32.05 -4.20
N ILE A 544 3.00 -32.46 -5.32
CA ILE A 544 2.29 -32.92 -6.51
C ILE A 544 2.78 -34.33 -6.83
N ASN A 545 1.83 -35.25 -6.96
CA ASN A 545 2.07 -36.67 -7.22
C ASN A 545 1.53 -37.05 -8.59
N GLY A 546 2.25 -37.92 -9.30
CA GLY A 546 1.76 -38.50 -10.56
C GLY A 546 0.67 -39.52 -10.27
N THR A 547 -0.39 -39.50 -11.08
CA THR A 547 -1.37 -40.58 -11.16
C THR A 547 -1.46 -41.09 -12.59
N ASP A 548 -2.05 -42.27 -12.79
CA ASP A 548 -2.19 -42.85 -14.13
C ASP A 548 -2.94 -41.89 -15.09
N LYS A 549 -2.44 -41.80 -16.33
CA LYS A 549 -3.05 -41.05 -17.48
C LYS A 549 -2.92 -39.52 -17.43
N ASN A 550 -1.71 -38.99 -17.29
CA ASN A 550 -1.38 -37.56 -17.38
C ASN A 550 -2.18 -36.66 -16.42
N LYS A 551 -2.55 -37.21 -15.26
CA LYS A 551 -3.25 -36.50 -14.19
C LYS A 551 -2.36 -36.40 -12.97
N LEU A 552 -2.39 -35.24 -12.34
CA LEU A 552 -1.58 -34.94 -11.18
C LEU A 552 -2.48 -34.74 -9.97
N GLN A 553 -2.02 -35.17 -8.80
CA GLN A 553 -2.77 -35.04 -7.56
C GLN A 553 -2.02 -34.14 -6.59
N VAL A 554 -2.69 -33.08 -6.14
CA VAL A 554 -2.16 -32.16 -5.13
C VAL A 554 -2.33 -32.79 -3.75
N SER A 555 -1.27 -32.83 -2.96
CA SER A 555 -1.32 -33.26 -1.56
C SER A 555 -0.58 -32.30 -0.63
N VAL A 556 -1.11 -32.13 0.58
CA VAL A 556 -0.50 -31.33 1.65
C VAL A 556 -0.11 -32.25 2.80
N TYR A 557 1.13 -32.14 3.28
CA TYR A 557 1.56 -32.85 4.48
C TYR A 557 1.38 -31.96 5.73
N ILE A 558 1.09 -32.63 6.83
CA ILE A 558 0.71 -32.08 8.13
C ILE A 558 1.58 -32.78 9.17
N TYR A 559 2.28 -32.00 10.00
CA TYR A 559 3.28 -32.51 10.94
C TYR A 559 2.86 -32.17 12.37
N GLY A 560 2.65 -33.21 13.18
CA GLY A 560 2.42 -33.10 14.63
C GLY A 560 3.51 -33.80 15.43
N SER A 561 3.36 -33.82 16.75
CA SER A 561 4.34 -34.36 17.70
C SER A 561 4.63 -35.85 17.45
N GLY A 562 5.66 -36.13 16.64
CA GLY A 562 6.11 -37.47 16.27
C GLY A 562 5.34 -38.18 15.15
N THR A 563 4.37 -37.53 14.49
CA THR A 563 3.62 -38.15 13.38
C THR A 563 3.38 -37.17 12.23
N SER A 564 3.30 -37.70 11.00
CA SER A 564 2.90 -36.94 9.82
C SER A 564 1.64 -37.53 9.19
N LYS A 565 0.74 -36.66 8.75
CA LYS A 565 -0.49 -36.98 8.01
C LYS A 565 -0.43 -36.31 6.64
N MET A 566 -1.16 -36.86 5.67
CA MET A 566 -1.26 -36.30 4.32
C MET A 566 -2.74 -36.07 3.98
N ILE A 567 -3.05 -34.87 3.50
CA ILE A 567 -4.31 -34.54 2.85
C ILE A 567 -4.10 -34.69 1.35
N ILE A 568 -4.97 -35.45 0.69
CA ILE A 568 -4.88 -35.72 -0.75
C ILE A 568 -6.13 -35.13 -1.42
N SER A 569 -5.93 -34.28 -2.44
CA SER A 569 -7.00 -33.70 -3.23
C SER A 569 -7.83 -34.79 -3.94
N SER A 570 -9.16 -34.74 -3.78
CA SER A 570 -10.09 -35.52 -4.61
C SER A 570 -10.15 -35.04 -6.07
N THR A 571 -9.74 -33.80 -6.34
CA THR A 571 -9.63 -33.25 -7.70
C THR A 571 -8.24 -33.46 -8.26
N LEU A 572 -8.18 -33.99 -9.48
CA LEU A 572 -6.95 -34.15 -10.23
C LEU A 572 -6.73 -32.93 -11.14
N ILE A 573 -5.51 -32.40 -11.14
CA ILE A 573 -5.09 -31.30 -12.02
C ILE A 573 -4.41 -31.85 -13.29
N THR A 574 -4.29 -31.01 -14.31
CA THR A 574 -3.73 -31.34 -15.62
C THR A 574 -2.51 -30.50 -15.95
N PHE A 575 -1.70 -30.98 -16.90
CA PHE A 575 -0.55 -30.26 -17.42
C PHE A 575 -0.94 -28.98 -18.18
N SER A 576 0.00 -28.04 -18.28
CA SER A 576 -0.09 -26.82 -19.08
C SER A 576 -1.37 -26.00 -18.84
N THR A 577 -1.88 -26.04 -17.61
CA THR A 577 -3.13 -25.41 -17.18
C THR A 577 -2.89 -24.77 -15.82
N TRP A 578 -3.34 -23.53 -15.64
CA TRP A 578 -3.27 -22.83 -14.36
C TRP A 578 -4.35 -23.33 -13.39
N PHE A 579 -3.93 -23.64 -12.15
CA PHE A 579 -4.81 -23.95 -11.04
C PHE A 579 -4.48 -23.08 -9.83
N HIS A 580 -5.50 -22.52 -9.20
CA HIS A 580 -5.39 -21.91 -7.88
C HIS A 580 -5.44 -23.01 -6.82
N VAL A 581 -4.41 -23.10 -5.98
CA VAL A 581 -4.37 -23.98 -4.82
C VAL A 581 -4.40 -23.12 -3.57
N ALA A 582 -5.32 -23.42 -2.66
CA ALA A 582 -5.37 -22.80 -1.35
C ALA A 582 -5.41 -23.86 -0.25
N PHE A 583 -4.65 -23.64 0.81
CA PHE A 583 -4.64 -24.47 2.02
C PHE A 583 -5.01 -23.60 3.22
N VAL A 584 -5.84 -24.15 4.12
CA VAL A 584 -6.25 -23.50 5.37
C VAL A 584 -6.05 -24.48 6.52
N SER A 585 -5.20 -24.11 7.48
CA SER A 585 -5.02 -24.77 8.76
C SER A 585 -5.73 -24.00 9.87
N LYS A 586 -6.51 -24.73 10.67
CA LYS A 586 -7.22 -24.28 11.86
C LYS A 586 -6.95 -25.26 12.99
N LYS A 587 -7.03 -24.80 14.24
CA LYS A 587 -6.79 -25.61 15.47
C LYS A 587 -7.34 -27.07 15.47
N ASN A 588 -8.48 -27.34 14.82
CA ASN A 588 -9.07 -28.69 14.80
C ASN A 588 -9.28 -29.24 13.36
N SER A 589 -8.82 -28.55 12.32
CA SER A 589 -9.06 -28.96 10.93
C SER A 589 -8.08 -28.37 9.93
N SER A 590 -7.83 -29.11 8.86
CA SER A 590 -7.03 -28.66 7.73
C SER A 590 -7.76 -28.94 6.42
N SER A 591 -7.83 -27.94 5.55
CA SER A 591 -8.66 -27.95 4.34
C SER A 591 -7.83 -27.59 3.11
N LEU A 592 -7.98 -28.35 2.04
CA LEU A 592 -7.35 -28.11 0.75
C LEU A 592 -8.41 -27.75 -0.30
N PHE A 593 -8.14 -26.70 -1.06
CA PHE A 593 -9.02 -26.17 -2.10
C PHE A 593 -8.28 -26.08 -3.43
N VAL A 594 -8.99 -26.36 -4.53
CA VAL A 594 -8.52 -26.16 -5.91
C VAL A 594 -9.58 -25.39 -6.68
N ASN A 595 -9.18 -24.30 -7.34
CA ASN A 595 -10.06 -23.38 -8.09
C ASN A 595 -11.33 -23.01 -7.29
N GLY A 596 -11.11 -22.59 -6.04
CA GLY A 596 -12.16 -22.12 -5.12
C GLY A 596 -12.93 -23.22 -4.40
N LYS A 597 -12.87 -24.47 -4.90
CA LYS A 597 -13.67 -25.58 -4.37
C LYS A 597 -12.92 -26.35 -3.31
N LEU A 598 -13.60 -26.73 -2.23
CA LEU A 598 -13.05 -27.66 -1.22
C LEU A 598 -12.87 -29.04 -1.87
N VAL A 599 -11.64 -29.55 -1.87
CA VAL A 599 -11.29 -30.84 -2.49
C VAL A 599 -10.83 -31.89 -1.49
N ALA A 600 -10.43 -31.49 -0.28
CA ALA A 600 -10.18 -32.39 0.82
C ALA A 600 -10.26 -31.68 2.18
N LEU A 601 -10.67 -32.41 3.21
CA LEU A 601 -10.78 -31.95 4.60
C LEU A 601 -10.24 -33.04 5.52
N LEU A 602 -9.36 -32.66 6.44
CA LEU A 602 -8.96 -33.45 7.60
C LEU A 602 -9.51 -32.78 8.85
N ILE A 603 -10.17 -33.55 9.72
CA ILE A 603 -10.55 -33.12 11.07
C ILE A 603 -9.59 -33.85 12.01
N ASP A 604 -8.87 -33.10 12.83
CA ASP A 604 -7.82 -33.60 13.70
C ASP A 604 -7.67 -32.67 14.89
N GLU A 605 -7.87 -33.17 16.11
CA GLU A 605 -7.78 -32.37 17.33
C GLU A 605 -6.33 -32.01 17.70
N ASN A 606 -5.37 -32.74 17.13
CA ASN A 606 -3.95 -32.44 17.21
C ASN A 606 -3.52 -31.74 15.92
N THR A 607 -3.71 -30.41 15.85
CA THR A 607 -3.19 -29.60 14.74
C THR A 607 -1.70 -29.80 14.49
N ILE A 608 -1.27 -29.31 13.33
CA ILE A 608 0.13 -29.00 13.04
C ILE A 608 0.77 -28.36 14.27
N ASN A 609 1.68 -29.09 14.92
CA ASN A 609 2.36 -28.64 16.11
C ASN A 609 3.86 -28.67 15.84
N PHE A 610 4.37 -27.54 15.38
CA PHE A 610 5.80 -27.28 15.28
C PHE A 610 6.44 -27.05 16.68
N GLU A 611 5.83 -27.53 17.77
CA GLU A 611 6.42 -27.53 19.13
C GLU A 611 7.80 -28.18 19.16
N THR A 612 8.01 -29.24 18.37
CA THR A 612 9.32 -29.90 18.20
C THR A 612 10.38 -29.01 17.55
N ILE A 613 10.00 -27.82 17.08
CA ILE A 613 10.81 -26.87 16.32
C ILE A 613 11.15 -25.61 17.14
N ASN A 614 10.73 -25.54 18.41
CA ASN A 614 11.33 -24.71 19.47
C ASN A 614 11.76 -23.27 19.05
N GLN A 615 10.80 -22.38 18.78
CA GLN A 615 11.01 -20.94 18.48
C GLN A 615 11.95 -20.61 17.31
N GLN A 616 12.20 -21.55 16.39
CA GLN A 616 13.10 -21.31 15.26
C GLN A 616 12.49 -20.43 14.18
N ARG A 617 13.34 -19.62 13.53
CA ARG A 617 12.97 -18.90 12.30
C ARG A 617 12.62 -19.92 11.21
N LEU A 618 11.40 -19.83 10.68
CA LEU A 618 10.92 -20.65 9.58
C LEU A 618 11.20 -19.95 8.25
N THR A 619 11.81 -20.69 7.33
CA THR A 619 12.10 -20.29 5.95
C THR A 619 11.20 -21.07 4.99
N LEU A 620 10.33 -20.35 4.31
CA LEU A 620 9.56 -20.82 3.17
C LEU A 620 10.51 -21.04 1.99
N THR A 621 10.50 -22.25 1.42
CA THR A 621 11.22 -22.56 0.17
C THR A 621 10.22 -23.05 -0.86
N VAL A 622 10.34 -22.54 -2.07
CA VAL A 622 9.59 -22.98 -3.25
C VAL A 622 10.59 -23.50 -4.27
N GLY A 623 10.36 -24.71 -4.77
CA GLY A 623 11.36 -25.49 -5.50
C GLY A 623 12.26 -26.36 -4.61
N ASN A 624 13.39 -26.78 -5.16
CA ASN A 624 14.17 -27.96 -4.76
C ASN A 624 15.29 -27.65 -3.72
N PRO A 625 15.54 -28.32 -2.53
CA PRO A 625 16.58 -28.15 -1.41
C PRO A 625 18.14 -28.47 -1.54
N ARG A 626 19.12 -27.55 -1.32
CA ARG A 626 20.58 -27.67 -1.78
C ARG A 626 21.38 -28.73 -1.08
N ARG A 627 22.25 -29.35 -1.88
CA ARG A 627 23.23 -30.30 -1.43
C ARG A 627 24.63 -29.69 -1.39
N GLN A 628 25.40 -30.07 -0.37
CA GLN A 628 26.86 -30.06 -0.49
C GLN A 628 27.36 -31.50 -0.63
N SER A 629 27.89 -31.79 -1.82
CA SER A 629 28.67 -32.98 -2.18
C SER A 629 27.94 -34.34 -2.15
N LYS A 630 28.51 -35.27 -2.93
CA LYS A 630 27.99 -36.61 -3.20
C LYS A 630 28.54 -37.59 -2.16
N ASN A 631 27.68 -38.31 -1.44
CA ASN A 631 27.82 -39.78 -1.25
C ASN A 631 26.73 -40.49 -0.43
N ASP A 632 25.91 -39.80 0.38
CA ASP A 632 24.96 -40.52 1.25
C ASP A 632 23.56 -40.74 0.66
N ALA A 633 22.95 -41.86 1.03
CA ALA A 633 21.65 -42.32 0.55
C ALA A 633 20.55 -42.13 1.60
N PHE A 634 19.40 -41.60 1.15
CA PHE A 634 18.09 -41.60 1.83
C PHE A 634 18.02 -41.04 3.27
N TYR A 635 17.57 -39.78 3.36
CA TYR A 635 17.02 -39.08 4.54
C TYR A 635 17.98 -38.73 5.71
N SER A 636 17.63 -37.64 6.40
CA SER A 636 18.09 -37.17 7.73
C SER A 636 19.34 -36.28 7.89
N SER A 637 20.17 -36.01 6.87
CA SER A 637 21.44 -35.27 7.08
C SER A 637 21.65 -33.96 6.29
N MET A 638 20.70 -33.50 5.47
CA MET A 638 21.01 -32.51 4.41
C MET A 638 20.05 -31.31 4.35
N CYS A 639 20.03 -30.51 5.43
CA CYS A 639 19.37 -29.19 5.46
C CYS A 639 20.27 -28.12 6.13
N SER A 640 21.59 -28.24 5.99
CA SER A 640 22.57 -27.44 6.72
C SER A 640 22.75 -26.00 6.23
N ILE A 641 22.31 -25.65 5.00
CA ILE A 641 22.52 -24.32 4.40
C ILE A 641 21.27 -23.84 3.62
N GLU A 642 21.00 -22.54 3.71
CA GLU A 642 20.04 -21.76 2.92
C GLU A 642 20.44 -21.67 1.44
N GLN A 643 20.37 -22.76 0.68
CA GLN A 643 20.13 -22.68 -0.77
C GLN A 643 19.48 -23.98 -1.28
N PRO A 644 18.91 -24.02 -2.53
CA PRO A 644 18.17 -25.15 -3.19
C PRO A 644 18.92 -26.36 -4.00
N GLU A 645 18.42 -27.62 -4.21
CA GLU A 645 18.71 -28.78 -5.17
C GLU A 645 17.66 -29.97 -5.09
N ILE A 646 17.39 -30.78 -6.15
CA ILE A 646 16.71 -32.13 -6.08
C ILE A 646 17.25 -33.10 -7.15
N LEU A 647 17.46 -34.36 -6.77
CA LEU A 647 17.78 -35.48 -7.69
C LEU A 647 16.52 -36.10 -8.34
N SER A 648 15.86 -35.37 -9.26
CA SER A 648 14.92 -35.99 -10.22
C SER A 648 14.79 -35.14 -11.49
N ASN A 649 14.53 -35.79 -12.62
CA ASN A 649 14.59 -35.16 -13.94
C ASN A 649 13.53 -34.06 -14.15
N GLN A 650 14.00 -32.85 -14.50
CA GLN A 650 13.33 -31.83 -15.33
C GLN A 650 11.80 -31.68 -15.16
N SER A 651 11.29 -31.69 -13.94
CA SER A 651 9.92 -31.22 -13.70
C SER A 651 9.92 -29.69 -13.79
N VAL A 652 9.01 -29.13 -14.59
CA VAL A 652 8.94 -27.70 -14.86
C VAL A 652 7.61 -27.19 -14.37
N ILE A 653 7.65 -26.24 -13.43
CA ILE A 653 6.46 -25.62 -12.84
C ILE A 653 6.55 -24.10 -12.99
N GLY A 654 5.46 -23.49 -13.42
CA GLY A 654 5.20 -22.06 -13.31
C GLY A 654 4.43 -21.77 -12.02
N ILE A 655 4.86 -20.74 -11.30
CA ILE A 655 4.19 -20.26 -10.07
C ILE A 655 3.91 -18.76 -10.21
N ASP A 656 2.72 -18.36 -9.77
CA ASP A 656 2.17 -17.01 -9.85
C ASP A 656 1.36 -16.71 -8.55
N GLU A 657 1.25 -15.43 -8.17
CA GLU A 657 0.61 -14.89 -6.94
C GLU A 657 0.69 -15.80 -5.68
N LEU A 658 1.88 -15.96 -5.09
CA LEU A 658 2.08 -16.70 -3.83
C LEU A 658 1.77 -15.82 -2.61
N ARG A 659 0.83 -16.24 -1.76
CA ARG A 659 0.47 -15.54 -0.52
C ARG A 659 0.45 -16.44 0.69
N PHE A 660 0.85 -15.89 1.84
CA PHE A 660 0.68 -16.51 3.15
C PHE A 660 -0.10 -15.59 4.07
N TYR A 661 -1.01 -16.18 4.83
CA TYR A 661 -1.86 -15.50 5.79
C TYR A 661 -1.67 -16.09 7.18
N SER A 662 -1.50 -15.23 8.18
CA SER A 662 -1.41 -15.56 9.61
C SER A 662 -2.80 -15.80 10.23
N ARG A 663 -3.74 -16.31 9.43
CA ARG A 663 -5.11 -16.62 9.82
C ARG A 663 -5.71 -17.68 8.93
N GLU A 664 -6.90 -18.14 9.30
CA GLU A 664 -7.79 -18.83 8.38
C GLU A 664 -8.40 -17.87 7.33
N LEU A 665 -8.37 -18.28 6.06
CA LEU A 665 -9.18 -17.69 5.00
C LEU A 665 -10.60 -18.27 5.06
N LYS A 666 -11.59 -17.40 4.86
CA LYS A 666 -13.01 -17.78 4.73
C LYS A 666 -13.29 -18.21 3.28
N MET A 667 -14.33 -19.05 3.08
CA MET A 667 -14.71 -19.58 1.76
C MET A 667 -14.80 -18.50 0.68
N LYS A 668 -15.50 -17.39 0.94
CA LYS A 668 -15.66 -16.29 -0.02
C LYS A 668 -14.33 -15.63 -0.42
N GLU A 669 -13.35 -15.61 0.48
CA GLU A 669 -12.01 -15.08 0.18
C GLU A 669 -11.28 -16.03 -0.76
N ILE A 670 -11.33 -17.34 -0.48
CA ILE A 670 -10.74 -18.41 -1.32
C ILE A 670 -11.38 -18.43 -2.72
N GLU A 671 -12.70 -18.27 -2.80
CA GLU A 671 -13.42 -18.14 -4.07
C GLU A 671 -12.91 -16.92 -4.86
N THR A 672 -12.82 -15.75 -4.21
CA THR A 672 -12.35 -14.50 -4.85
C THR A 672 -10.90 -14.60 -5.33
N LEU A 673 -10.01 -15.20 -4.52
CA LEU A 673 -8.60 -15.47 -4.89
C LEU A 673 -8.47 -16.46 -6.06
N SER A 674 -9.50 -17.29 -6.29
CA SER A 674 -9.51 -18.34 -7.32
C SER A 674 -10.16 -17.96 -8.65
N THR A 675 -11.00 -16.93 -8.68
CA THR A 675 -11.64 -16.44 -9.91
C THR A 675 -10.85 -15.32 -10.55
N ASP A 676 -10.25 -14.44 -9.73
CA ASP A 676 -9.49 -13.27 -10.16
C ASP A 676 -8.10 -13.24 -9.52
N GLY A 677 -7.18 -12.52 -10.14
CA GLY A 677 -5.94 -12.10 -9.49
C GLY A 677 -6.23 -11.01 -8.47
N TYR A 678 -6.82 -11.42 -7.34
CA TYR A 678 -7.45 -10.62 -6.29
C TYR A 678 -7.15 -9.12 -6.37
N VAL A 679 -8.16 -8.37 -6.79
CA VAL A 679 -8.30 -6.94 -6.51
C VAL A 679 -9.18 -6.85 -5.26
N PRO A 680 -8.68 -6.36 -4.10
CA PRO A 680 -9.52 -6.16 -2.94
C PRO A 680 -10.65 -5.21 -3.32
N SER A 681 -11.87 -5.62 -2.97
CA SER A 681 -13.13 -4.88 -3.11
C SER A 681 -13.09 -3.59 -3.95
N ARG A 682 -13.40 -3.73 -5.25
CA ARG A 682 -14.18 -2.69 -5.93
C ARG A 682 -15.51 -2.55 -5.17
N PHE A 683 -15.61 -1.58 -4.28
CA PHE A 683 -16.93 -1.09 -3.86
C PHE A 683 -17.45 -0.21 -4.99
N PHE A 684 -18.41 -0.75 -5.76
CA PHE A 684 -19.34 0.09 -6.50
C PHE A 684 -20.16 0.90 -5.50
N PHE A 685 -20.15 2.23 -5.64
CA PHE A 685 -21.25 3.09 -5.24
C PHE A 685 -21.38 4.22 -6.25
N GLU A 686 -22.63 4.49 -6.62
CA GLU A 686 -23.11 5.72 -7.29
C GLU A 686 -23.04 6.93 -6.33
#